data_AF-A0A2H5BBK2-F1
#
_entry.id   AF-A0A2H5BBK2-F1
#
_cell.length_a   1.000
_cell.length_b   1.000
_cell.length_c   1.000
_cell.angle_alpha   90.00
_cell.angle_beta   90.00
_cell.angle_gamma   90.00
#
_symmetry.space_group_name_H-M   'P 1'
#
loop_
_entity.id
_entity.type
_entity.pdbx_description
1 polymer ?
#
loop_
_entity_poly.entity_id
_entity_poly.type
_entity_poly.pdbx_seq_one_letter_code
_entity_poly.pdbx_strand_id
1 'polypeptide(L)'
;MIRPAAGAVLTASLLLAGTGTVPAPAAATTPVTVHTYAPSGVGGGATTSPDVASAKYRVQAAGTPVQAVQYTESGHNFDIARFASDSRTPTVTVALPSTTIDTVNVYPARYYPAGSVAVSPDRHTLTFQLSATAGLNEAIVMVNGDSTNATGQPYLAVVNDPLEDPARRPDTTSGPDGSGVNLQTGVLNFQQFAARYLAAHPNGAAQSAPTATTSSMAGKTVDGTAVPAGQPTSPGSLVSANTVNVRYPKVRAMAADDLTYALRGAVDTIRANPTALNTLYFPNGTYLWSGLLVNGVDGGRLTGGKLKIYTDEGALLRNRVQAYMEAFEPAIGIVNSNHIEIDGRGVFDGNGVANYNAAGSGDSHDAYRSQHQGGVMVMHSSDITFNDTYERNAKQWNYETHSADRVTFTNIKALTPYRQPWIDGTDFASGQDITADGVFTLGNDDAFASGHYNPSDGFTPLASGVWNNFQLGTAGADVQGYVNTVAAHDAVAGYLGFDSYHWDTEDSKSISVSNTLNWSVAAGNAIRIGWSPYGYRLTDYTFDNFNSVSPWAGGIYTHNGPNPYPRIQSIVVRNSSIDTSRFTQGPLWLGGGNGSTQTITADQQATYGYAPNPDGSGTTYGYPRTPIGTFILDNVWFSRQNTSSTLNGTTNVTLNNLRVAGRLVEYTGQLPLTTSGIGTLTTTYTDASGQTRNVKPGAVTSGDTWVGAWSGDQSTNNSADLTLITRNTGVGLMGEQYTTGSGDGKLSYLQFPLGSLTKAPTQATLHLTYVGHRYSAVPATDTDQLLVQPVSDTTCTGGGTSCPVSTMTWQNRPSFTATASSVARSAAFTLGSTLVPEGGGTHQGNAVDGRDITVDITSFVQNAYAAKQSTLLLAIGNAGGTAHELRFVSSDGATGPGALTHGTSDMTPALTMTP
;
A
#
# COMPACT_ATOMS: atom_id res chain seq x y z
N MET A 1 -17.02 -9.31 68.57
CA MET A 1 -16.50 -9.52 67.19
C MET A 1 -16.72 -8.20 66.44
N ILE A 2 -15.80 -7.24 66.65
CA ILE A 2 -14.73 -6.83 65.70
C ILE A 2 -15.38 -6.35 64.38
N ARG A 3 -15.74 -5.06 64.23
CA ARG A 3 -14.94 -3.87 63.80
C ARG A 3 -14.30 -4.02 62.39
N PRO A 4 -14.08 -2.93 61.62
CA PRO A 4 -15.03 -1.91 61.14
C PRO A 4 -14.75 -1.51 59.65
N ALA A 5 -15.49 -0.53 59.14
CA ALA A 5 -15.13 0.26 57.98
C ALA A 5 -13.83 1.09 58.21
N ALA A 6 -12.99 1.19 57.17
CA ALA A 6 -11.94 2.18 56.98
C ALA A 6 -11.80 2.34 55.45
N GLY A 7 -11.93 3.51 54.83
CA GLY A 7 -11.21 4.74 55.15
C GLY A 7 -9.96 4.80 54.27
N ALA A 8 -10.11 4.92 52.95
CA ALA A 8 -8.98 5.13 52.05
C ALA A 8 -8.62 6.63 52.04
N VAL A 9 -7.65 6.97 52.87
CA VAL A 9 -6.97 8.27 52.86
C VAL A 9 -6.10 8.32 51.58
N LEU A 10 -6.46 9.21 50.65
CA LEU A 10 -5.56 9.64 49.58
C LEU A 10 -4.48 10.54 50.20
N THR A 11 -3.35 9.93 50.59
CA THR A 11 -2.13 10.68 50.85
C THR A 11 -1.52 11.09 49.50
N ALA A 12 -1.65 12.36 49.17
CA ALA A 12 -0.86 13.04 48.16
C ALA A 12 0.59 13.11 48.65
N SER A 13 1.47 12.30 48.05
CA SER A 13 2.91 12.44 48.22
C SER A 13 3.46 13.22 47.03
N LEU A 14 3.80 14.49 47.28
CA LEU A 14 4.70 15.27 46.44
C LEU A 14 6.00 14.49 46.23
N LEU A 15 6.37 14.22 44.98
CA LEU A 15 7.71 13.79 44.61
C LEU A 15 8.39 14.93 43.87
N LEU A 16 9.35 15.55 44.57
CA LEU A 16 10.28 16.53 44.03
C LEU A 16 11.10 15.92 42.90
N ALA A 17 11.25 16.69 41.82
CA ALA A 17 12.18 16.44 40.74
C ALA A 17 13.63 16.42 41.27
N GLY A 18 14.29 15.28 41.11
CA GLY A 18 15.74 15.13 41.25
C GLY A 18 16.28 14.51 39.97
N THR A 19 17.10 15.28 39.26
CA THR A 19 17.84 14.84 38.07
C THR A 19 18.86 13.76 38.46
N GLY A 20 18.54 12.51 38.13
CA GLY A 20 19.44 11.38 38.23
C GLY A 20 18.90 10.26 37.34
N THR A 21 19.64 9.91 36.29
CA THR A 21 19.38 8.75 35.44
C THR A 21 19.46 7.49 36.28
N VAL A 22 18.31 6.99 36.73
CA VAL A 22 18.16 5.63 37.27
C VAL A 22 17.75 4.73 36.10
N PRO A 23 18.50 3.67 35.76
CA PRO A 23 18.05 2.72 34.77
C PRO A 23 16.74 2.11 35.25
N ALA A 24 15.72 2.11 34.38
CA ALA A 24 14.46 1.42 34.64
C ALA A 24 14.77 -0.02 35.10
N PRO A 25 14.06 -0.55 36.13
CA PRO A 25 14.24 -1.95 36.49
C PRO A 25 13.89 -2.78 35.26
N ALA A 26 14.87 -3.52 34.76
CA ALA A 26 14.68 -4.49 33.69
C ALA A 26 13.60 -5.46 34.15
N ALA A 27 12.37 -5.29 33.65
CA ALA A 27 11.43 -6.38 33.60
C ALA A 27 12.18 -7.51 32.88
N ALA A 28 12.35 -8.65 33.55
CA ALA A 28 13.01 -9.80 32.96
C ALA A 28 12.24 -10.15 31.69
N THR A 29 12.75 -9.71 30.54
CA THR A 29 12.15 -9.97 29.25
C THR A 29 12.20 -11.48 29.07
N THR A 30 11.05 -12.12 28.97
CA THR A 30 10.96 -13.52 28.55
C THR A 30 11.86 -13.67 27.32
N PRO A 31 12.81 -14.61 27.30
CA PRO A 31 13.66 -14.83 26.15
C PRO A 31 12.79 -15.05 24.91
N VAL A 32 13.06 -14.33 23.82
CA VAL A 32 12.35 -14.52 22.55
C VAL A 32 12.87 -15.79 21.89
N THR A 33 11.98 -16.74 21.64
CA THR A 33 12.29 -17.96 20.91
C THR A 33 12.19 -17.70 19.42
N VAL A 34 13.28 -17.94 18.69
CA VAL A 34 13.31 -17.81 17.23
C VAL A 34 13.49 -19.18 16.59
N HIS A 35 12.60 -19.52 15.67
CA HIS A 35 12.67 -20.70 14.82
C HIS A 35 13.10 -20.31 13.41
N THR A 36 14.22 -20.87 12.96
CA THR A 36 14.75 -20.66 11.61
C THR A 36 14.28 -21.76 10.68
N TYR A 37 13.75 -21.39 9.52
CA TYR A 37 13.24 -22.38 8.57
C TYR A 37 14.31 -23.24 7.92
N ALA A 38 13.95 -24.48 7.63
CA ALA A 38 14.75 -25.38 6.81
C ALA A 38 14.96 -24.79 5.39
N PRO A 39 16.13 -25.02 4.75
CA PRO A 39 16.35 -24.60 3.37
C PRO A 39 15.34 -25.25 2.41
N SER A 40 14.81 -24.46 1.49
CA SER A 40 13.85 -24.91 0.48
C SER A 40 14.44 -26.00 -0.42
N GLY A 41 13.65 -27.00 -0.78
CA GLY A 41 14.00 -28.07 -1.71
C GLY A 41 14.93 -29.16 -1.18
N VAL A 42 15.41 -29.08 0.08
CA VAL A 42 16.35 -30.05 0.66
C VAL A 42 15.61 -31.25 1.27
N GLY A 43 15.47 -32.31 0.50
CA GLY A 43 14.80 -33.54 0.89
C GLY A 43 14.58 -34.45 -0.31
N GLY A 44 14.03 -35.66 -0.10
CA GLY A 44 13.76 -36.59 -1.20
C GLY A 44 15.00 -37.05 -1.99
N GLY A 45 16.20 -36.96 -1.39
CA GLY A 45 17.49 -37.28 -2.01
C GLY A 45 18.33 -36.06 -2.42
N ALA A 46 17.76 -34.85 -2.44
CA ALA A 46 18.51 -33.62 -2.66
C ALA A 46 19.18 -33.12 -1.36
N THR A 47 20.47 -32.74 -1.44
CA THR A 47 21.25 -32.23 -0.29
C THR A 47 21.55 -30.74 -0.36
N THR A 48 21.12 -30.07 -1.44
CA THR A 48 21.39 -28.65 -1.70
C THR A 48 20.10 -27.93 -2.08
N SER A 49 19.89 -26.76 -1.48
CA SER A 49 18.79 -25.87 -1.83
C SER A 49 19.05 -25.16 -3.17
N PRO A 50 18.02 -24.97 -4.02
CA PRO A 50 18.13 -24.11 -5.20
C PRO A 50 18.11 -22.61 -4.84
N ASP A 51 17.62 -22.25 -3.66
CA ASP A 51 17.65 -20.87 -3.17
C ASP A 51 19.09 -20.41 -2.89
N VAL A 52 19.42 -19.21 -3.35
CA VAL A 52 20.76 -18.62 -3.18
C VAL A 52 20.79 -17.76 -1.92
N ALA A 53 21.72 -18.02 -1.01
CA ALA A 53 21.91 -17.21 0.18
C ALA A 53 22.36 -15.78 -0.17
N SER A 54 21.88 -14.79 0.58
CA SER A 54 22.26 -13.39 0.43
C SER A 54 23.78 -13.21 0.59
N ALA A 55 24.40 -12.56 -0.40
CA ALA A 55 25.76 -12.04 -0.26
C ALA A 55 25.80 -10.63 0.35
N LYS A 56 24.63 -9.97 0.47
CA LYS A 56 24.49 -8.57 0.90
C LYS A 56 24.30 -8.47 2.41
N TYR A 57 23.57 -9.41 3.01
CA TYR A 57 23.10 -9.33 4.38
C TYR A 57 23.45 -10.54 5.22
N ARG A 58 23.80 -10.29 6.48
CA ARG A 58 23.77 -11.28 7.56
C ARG A 58 22.76 -10.81 8.59
N VAL A 59 21.67 -11.55 8.76
CA VAL A 59 20.53 -11.17 9.59
C VAL A 59 20.52 -11.99 10.88
N GLN A 60 20.18 -11.34 11.98
CA GLN A 60 19.86 -12.00 13.25
C GLN A 60 18.53 -11.46 13.77
N ALA A 61 17.71 -12.35 14.32
CA ALA A 61 16.50 -12.01 15.05
C ALA A 61 16.68 -12.47 16.51
N ALA A 62 16.53 -11.54 17.46
CA ALA A 62 16.79 -11.77 18.89
C ALA A 62 18.16 -12.45 19.16
N GLY A 63 19.17 -12.16 18.33
CA GLY A 63 20.51 -12.77 18.41
C GLY A 63 20.66 -14.13 17.69
N THR A 64 19.57 -14.75 17.24
CA THR A 64 19.59 -15.99 16.44
C THR A 64 19.85 -15.67 14.97
N PRO A 65 20.88 -16.27 14.33
CA PRO A 65 21.13 -16.08 12.90
C PRO A 65 19.98 -16.58 12.03
N VAL A 66 19.56 -15.75 11.07
CA VAL A 66 18.53 -16.07 10.07
C VAL A 66 19.14 -15.91 8.68
N GLN A 67 18.94 -16.91 7.82
CA GLN A 67 19.39 -16.84 6.43
C GLN A 67 18.49 -15.91 5.62
N ALA A 68 19.09 -14.89 4.99
CA ALA A 68 18.45 -14.15 3.93
C ALA A 68 18.66 -14.85 2.58
N VAL A 69 17.62 -14.91 1.74
CA VAL A 69 17.63 -15.53 0.40
C VAL A 69 17.52 -14.45 -0.67
N GLN A 70 18.24 -14.60 -1.78
CA GLN A 70 18.21 -13.66 -2.90
C GLN A 70 16.96 -13.85 -3.78
N TYR A 71 16.30 -12.75 -4.09
CA TYR A 71 15.18 -12.61 -5.03
C TYR A 71 15.55 -11.57 -6.07
N THR A 72 16.48 -11.94 -6.96
CA THR A 72 17.12 -11.04 -7.93
C THR A 72 16.74 -11.31 -9.38
N GLU A 73 15.76 -12.18 -9.63
CA GLU A 73 15.26 -12.43 -10.98
C GLU A 73 14.62 -11.14 -11.55
N SER A 74 14.85 -10.83 -12.82
CA SER A 74 14.19 -9.70 -13.51
C SER A 74 14.19 -8.33 -12.79
N GLY A 75 15.29 -7.94 -12.13
CA GLY A 75 15.69 -6.52 -11.96
C GLY A 75 15.43 -5.80 -10.62
N HIS A 76 14.31 -6.01 -9.93
CA HIS A 76 13.94 -5.21 -8.74
C HIS A 76 14.62 -5.63 -7.42
N ASN A 77 15.47 -6.67 -7.45
CA ASN A 77 16.47 -7.06 -6.44
C ASN A 77 16.04 -6.92 -4.96
N PHE A 78 15.37 -7.94 -4.42
CA PHE A 78 15.17 -8.10 -2.98
C PHE A 78 16.04 -9.23 -2.43
N ASP A 79 16.40 -9.15 -1.16
CA ASP A 79 16.74 -10.32 -0.36
C ASP A 79 15.71 -10.45 0.75
N ILE A 80 15.37 -11.68 1.16
CA ILE A 80 14.27 -11.94 2.11
C ILE A 80 14.78 -12.83 3.24
N ALA A 81 14.69 -12.36 4.48
CA ALA A 81 14.97 -13.12 5.68
C ALA A 81 13.65 -13.55 6.33
N ARG A 82 13.41 -14.86 6.40
CA ARG A 82 12.19 -15.45 6.95
C ARG A 82 12.50 -16.29 8.17
N PHE A 83 11.70 -16.14 9.21
CA PHE A 83 11.79 -16.91 10.44
C PHE A 83 10.45 -16.84 11.17
N ALA A 84 10.34 -17.56 12.28
CA ALA A 84 9.22 -17.42 13.19
C ALA A 84 9.67 -17.12 14.60
N SER A 85 8.83 -16.45 15.39
CA SER A 85 9.09 -16.28 16.81
C SER A 85 7.84 -16.19 17.67
N ASP A 86 8.02 -16.34 18.97
CA ASP A 86 6.98 -16.17 20.00
C ASP A 86 6.72 -14.69 20.34
N SER A 87 7.35 -13.76 19.62
CA SER A 87 7.21 -12.31 19.80
C SER A 87 6.94 -11.63 18.47
N ARG A 88 6.00 -10.67 18.44
CA ARG A 88 5.82 -9.81 17.26
C ARG A 88 6.84 -8.68 17.16
N THR A 89 7.63 -8.46 18.22
CA THR A 89 8.56 -7.34 18.32
C THR A 89 10.00 -7.81 18.60
N PRO A 90 10.54 -8.81 17.89
CA PRO A 90 11.94 -9.19 18.07
C PRO A 90 12.85 -8.03 17.62
N THR A 91 14.01 -7.92 18.27
CA THR A 91 15.10 -7.09 17.77
C THR A 91 15.70 -7.76 16.55
N VAL A 92 15.89 -6.99 15.48
CA VAL A 92 16.51 -7.42 14.23
C VAL A 92 17.84 -6.68 14.07
N THR A 93 18.90 -7.45 13.86
CA THR A 93 20.25 -6.94 13.58
C THR A 93 20.63 -7.36 12.16
N VAL A 94 21.07 -6.40 11.35
CA VAL A 94 21.45 -6.63 9.95
C VAL A 94 22.85 -6.11 9.74
N ALA A 95 23.79 -7.01 9.46
CA ALA A 95 25.14 -6.65 9.05
C ALA A 95 25.26 -6.67 7.52
N LEU A 96 25.89 -5.64 6.96
CA LEU A 96 26.17 -5.45 5.53
C LEU A 96 27.69 -5.45 5.30
N PRO A 97 28.31 -6.62 5.08
CA PRO A 97 29.78 -6.75 5.12
C PRO A 97 30.54 -5.92 4.07
N SER A 98 29.90 -5.61 2.95
CA SER A 98 30.51 -4.91 1.81
C SER A 98 29.87 -3.56 1.49
N THR A 99 28.86 -3.13 2.26
CA THR A 99 28.12 -1.88 2.00
C THR A 99 28.17 -0.97 3.23
N THR A 100 28.72 0.23 3.06
CA THR A 100 28.65 1.30 4.08
C THR A 100 27.22 1.83 4.18
N ILE A 101 26.72 2.02 5.39
CA ILE A 101 25.37 2.52 5.68
C ILE A 101 25.41 4.04 5.82
N ASP A 102 24.94 4.74 4.79
CA ASP A 102 24.76 6.19 4.79
C ASP A 102 23.38 6.61 5.25
N THR A 103 22.35 5.94 4.75
CA THR A 103 20.95 6.15 5.13
C THR A 103 20.24 4.81 5.33
N VAL A 104 19.21 4.80 6.17
CA VAL A 104 18.33 3.63 6.38
C VAL A 104 16.90 4.11 6.47
N ASN A 105 16.02 3.46 5.73
CA ASN A 105 14.58 3.59 5.87
C ASN A 105 13.96 2.22 6.17
N VAL A 106 13.11 2.15 7.19
CA VAL A 106 12.35 0.94 7.54
C VAL A 106 10.87 1.23 7.35
N TYR A 107 10.17 0.35 6.63
CA TYR A 107 8.76 0.54 6.26
C TYR A 107 7.85 -0.44 6.99
N PRO A 108 6.62 -0.01 7.37
CA PRO A 108 6.01 1.30 7.06
C PRO A 108 6.64 2.47 7.85
N ALA A 109 7.06 3.52 7.15
CA ALA A 109 7.93 4.57 7.70
C ALA A 109 7.35 5.28 8.95
N ARG A 110 6.02 5.41 9.01
CA ARG A 110 5.30 5.95 10.18
C ARG A 110 5.68 5.29 11.50
N TYR A 111 6.00 4.00 11.48
CA TYR A 111 6.22 3.20 12.69
C TYR A 111 7.70 3.11 13.09
N TYR A 112 8.60 3.70 12.30
CA TYR A 112 10.04 3.68 12.49
C TYR A 112 10.63 5.11 12.38
N PRO A 113 10.31 6.01 13.32
CA PRO A 113 10.81 7.39 13.30
C PRO A 113 12.34 7.46 13.51
N ALA A 114 12.92 8.64 13.27
CA ALA A 114 14.35 8.89 13.50
C ALA A 114 14.78 8.46 14.92
N GLY A 115 15.89 7.73 15.02
CA GLY A 115 16.39 7.17 16.28
C GLY A 115 15.83 5.79 16.67
N SER A 116 14.80 5.28 15.99
CA SER A 116 14.30 3.89 16.17
C SER A 116 15.23 2.83 15.57
N VAL A 117 16.14 3.25 14.69
CA VAL A 117 17.18 2.43 14.07
C VAL A 117 18.54 2.91 14.56
N ALA A 118 19.31 2.01 15.16
CA ALA A 118 20.70 2.26 15.52
C ALA A 118 21.61 1.77 14.40
N VAL A 119 22.56 2.61 13.98
CA VAL A 119 23.64 2.23 13.05
C VAL A 119 24.96 2.17 13.83
N SER A 120 25.72 1.11 13.65
CA SER A 120 27.01 0.91 14.31
C SER A 120 28.03 1.99 13.93
N PRO A 121 29.03 2.29 14.78
CA PRO A 121 30.05 3.29 14.48
C PRO A 121 30.85 3.03 13.18
N ASP A 122 31.05 1.76 12.82
CA ASP A 122 31.70 1.37 11.55
C ASP A 122 30.77 1.47 10.34
N ARG A 123 29.49 1.81 10.57
CA ARG A 123 28.44 1.95 9.55
C ARG A 123 28.20 0.68 8.74
N HIS A 124 28.43 -0.51 9.30
CA HIS A 124 28.19 -1.78 8.62
C HIS A 124 27.14 -2.66 9.28
N THR A 125 26.55 -2.23 10.40
CA THR A 125 25.47 -2.92 11.07
C THR A 125 24.36 -1.95 11.42
N LEU A 126 23.11 -2.32 11.15
CA LEU A 126 21.93 -1.64 11.68
C LEU A 126 21.18 -2.56 12.65
N THR A 127 20.49 -1.96 13.61
CA THR A 127 19.67 -2.66 14.59
C THR A 127 18.37 -1.90 14.81
N PHE A 128 17.25 -2.60 14.76
CA PHE A 128 15.92 -2.05 15.01
C PHE A 128 15.03 -3.12 15.64
N GLN A 129 13.92 -2.73 16.24
CA GLN A 129 12.92 -3.65 16.78
C GLN A 129 11.67 -3.59 15.92
N LEU A 130 11.07 -4.73 15.57
CA LEU A 130 9.76 -4.72 14.89
C LEU A 130 8.74 -3.98 15.76
N SER A 131 7.98 -3.06 15.15
CA SER A 131 7.19 -2.08 15.87
C SER A 131 5.90 -2.67 16.44
N ALA A 132 5.74 -2.62 17.77
CA ALA A 132 4.51 -3.02 18.45
C ALA A 132 3.29 -2.24 17.92
N THR A 133 3.47 -0.95 17.66
CA THR A 133 2.42 -0.05 17.17
C THR A 133 2.01 -0.36 15.73
N ALA A 134 2.92 -0.90 14.92
CA ALA A 134 2.58 -1.35 13.58
C ALA A 134 1.65 -2.57 13.63
N GLY A 135 1.77 -3.44 14.63
CA GLY A 135 1.00 -4.68 14.72
C GLY A 135 1.30 -5.70 13.60
N LEU A 136 2.34 -5.45 12.80
CA LEU A 136 2.78 -6.26 11.67
C LEU A 136 3.89 -7.24 12.09
N ASN A 137 4.01 -8.33 11.33
CA ASN A 137 5.06 -9.32 11.47
C ASN A 137 6.22 -9.06 10.48
N GLU A 138 6.08 -8.03 9.66
CA GLU A 138 6.94 -7.77 8.52
C GLU A 138 7.49 -6.34 8.54
N ALA A 139 8.68 -6.18 7.97
CA ALA A 139 9.27 -4.88 7.71
C ALA A 139 10.10 -4.92 6.42
N ILE A 140 10.15 -3.80 5.72
CA ILE A 140 11.04 -3.62 4.57
C ILE A 140 12.13 -2.63 4.94
N VAL A 141 13.38 -3.05 4.80
CA VAL A 141 14.57 -2.25 5.09
C VAL A 141 15.22 -1.85 3.78
N MET A 142 15.38 -0.55 3.57
CA MET A 142 16.07 0.03 2.42
C MET A 142 17.31 0.76 2.93
N VAL A 143 18.49 0.29 2.53
CA VAL A 143 19.78 0.88 2.89
C VAL A 143 20.32 1.72 1.73
N ASN A 144 20.81 2.92 2.04
CA ASN A 144 21.30 3.94 1.11
C ASN A 144 20.26 4.46 0.11
N GLY A 145 19.00 4.11 0.31
CA GLY A 145 17.89 4.41 -0.57
C GLY A 145 16.55 4.53 0.14
N ASP A 146 15.50 4.85 -0.60
CA ASP A 146 14.13 5.02 -0.10
C ASP A 146 13.10 4.38 -1.04
N SER A 147 11.83 4.54 -0.70
CA SER A 147 10.71 3.96 -1.45
C SER A 147 10.55 4.52 -2.86
N THR A 148 11.28 5.57 -3.26
CA THR A 148 11.29 6.07 -4.64
C THR A 148 12.25 5.30 -5.55
N ASN A 149 13.18 4.55 -4.97
CA ASN A 149 14.17 3.80 -5.73
C ASN A 149 13.52 2.53 -6.33
N ALA A 150 13.55 2.40 -7.66
CA ALA A 150 12.98 1.23 -8.35
C ALA A 150 14.01 0.14 -8.64
N THR A 151 15.30 0.50 -8.74
CA THR A 151 16.37 -0.36 -9.27
C THR A 151 17.10 -1.16 -8.19
N GLY A 152 16.61 -1.18 -6.94
CA GLY A 152 17.21 -1.96 -5.86
C GLY A 152 18.59 -1.45 -5.45
N GLN A 153 18.61 -0.40 -4.63
CA GLN A 153 19.66 -0.29 -3.61
C GLN A 153 19.32 -1.29 -2.50
N PRO A 154 20.26 -1.80 -1.69
CA PRO A 154 20.02 -3.05 -0.96
C PRO A 154 18.66 -3.04 -0.23
N TYR A 155 17.71 -3.83 -0.74
CA TYR A 155 16.39 -4.09 -0.16
C TYR A 155 16.37 -5.43 0.56
N LEU A 156 15.96 -5.38 1.82
CA LEU A 156 15.74 -6.54 2.65
C LEU A 156 14.29 -6.55 3.12
N ALA A 157 13.56 -7.63 2.83
CA ALA A 157 12.32 -7.93 3.53
C ALA A 157 12.63 -8.82 4.73
N VAL A 158 12.06 -8.48 5.88
CA VAL A 158 12.10 -9.27 7.10
C VAL A 158 10.69 -9.78 7.37
N VAL A 159 10.54 -11.10 7.47
CA VAL A 159 9.26 -11.77 7.73
C VAL A 159 9.40 -12.60 9.00
N ASN A 160 8.67 -12.21 10.06
CA ASN A 160 8.64 -12.86 11.36
C ASN A 160 7.27 -13.49 11.61
N ASP A 161 7.06 -14.70 11.11
CA ASP A 161 5.80 -15.40 11.37
C ASP A 161 5.61 -15.70 12.87
N PRO A 162 4.37 -15.85 13.36
CA PRO A 162 4.15 -16.48 14.65
C PRO A 162 4.73 -17.90 14.65
N LEU A 163 5.06 -18.45 15.82
CA LEU A 163 5.34 -19.89 15.91
C LEU A 163 4.10 -20.69 15.50
N GLU A 164 4.30 -21.72 14.68
CA GLU A 164 3.23 -22.62 14.28
C GLU A 164 2.74 -23.41 15.50
N ASP A 165 1.42 -23.54 15.66
CA ASP A 165 0.80 -24.27 16.76
C ASP A 165 0.89 -25.79 16.51
N PRO A 166 1.67 -26.55 17.29
CA PRO A 166 1.81 -27.99 17.07
C PRO A 166 0.49 -28.76 17.19
N ALA A 167 -0.52 -28.21 17.88
CA ALA A 167 -1.83 -28.83 18.00
C ALA A 167 -2.70 -28.68 16.74
N ARG A 168 -2.34 -27.77 15.83
CA ARG A 168 -3.05 -27.55 14.55
C ARG A 168 -2.44 -28.33 13.39
N ARG A 169 -1.18 -28.76 13.52
CA ARG A 169 -0.51 -29.60 12.52
C ARG A 169 -1.28 -30.91 12.28
N PRO A 170 -1.53 -31.29 11.02
CA PRO A 170 -2.09 -32.60 10.71
C PRO A 170 -1.07 -33.72 11.01
N ASP A 171 -1.57 -34.96 11.11
CA ASP A 171 -0.70 -36.13 11.09
C ASP A 171 0.05 -36.17 9.75
N THR A 172 1.33 -36.53 9.77
CA THR A 172 2.22 -36.61 8.58
C THR A 172 2.78 -38.02 8.36
N THR A 173 2.30 -39.01 9.13
CA THR A 173 2.81 -40.38 9.13
C THR A 173 2.45 -41.09 7.84
N SER A 174 3.47 -41.41 7.03
CA SER A 174 3.30 -42.16 5.78
C SER A 174 2.87 -43.62 6.01
N GLY A 175 2.31 -44.24 4.96
CA GLY A 175 1.97 -45.66 4.96
C GLY A 175 3.21 -46.56 5.14
N PRO A 176 3.17 -47.56 6.03
CA PRO A 176 4.35 -48.39 6.35
C PRO A 176 4.78 -49.30 5.19
N ASP A 177 3.91 -49.50 4.20
CA ASP A 177 4.18 -50.29 3.00
C ASP A 177 4.95 -49.51 1.92
N GLY A 178 5.31 -48.25 2.20
CA GLY A 178 6.00 -47.33 1.30
C GLY A 178 5.15 -46.80 0.16
N SER A 179 3.83 -47.01 0.18
CA SER A 179 2.90 -46.49 -0.85
C SER A 179 2.68 -44.99 -0.77
N GLY A 180 3.03 -44.38 0.36
CA GLY A 180 2.62 -43.02 0.70
C GLY A 180 1.21 -42.93 1.26
N VAL A 181 0.37 -43.98 1.17
CA VAL A 181 -1.04 -43.93 1.57
C VAL A 181 -1.24 -44.58 2.93
N ASN A 182 -1.68 -43.80 3.91
CA ASN A 182 -1.98 -44.26 5.26
C ASN A 182 -3.46 -44.08 5.59
N LEU A 183 -4.22 -45.16 5.44
CA LEU A 183 -5.67 -45.18 5.72
C LEU A 183 -5.99 -45.08 7.22
N GLN A 184 -5.01 -45.28 8.11
CA GLN A 184 -5.22 -45.24 9.56
C GLN A 184 -5.12 -43.81 10.11
N THR A 185 -4.19 -43.01 9.55
CA THR A 185 -3.98 -41.61 9.93
C THR A 185 -4.69 -40.63 8.99
N GLY A 186 -5.14 -41.11 7.83
CA GLY A 186 -5.83 -40.33 6.79
C GLY A 186 -4.91 -39.54 5.86
N VAL A 187 -3.62 -39.89 5.85
CA VAL A 187 -2.55 -39.16 5.17
C VAL A 187 -2.16 -39.83 3.85
N LEU A 188 -2.01 -39.02 2.81
CA LEU A 188 -1.30 -39.35 1.58
C LEU A 188 -0.01 -38.52 1.52
N ASN A 189 1.12 -39.15 1.79
CA ASN A 189 2.46 -38.58 1.61
C ASN A 189 2.79 -38.52 0.10
N PHE A 190 2.80 -37.32 -0.44
CA PHE A 190 2.90 -37.12 -1.89
C PHE A 190 4.24 -37.57 -2.47
N GLN A 191 5.35 -37.37 -1.75
CA GLN A 191 6.68 -37.75 -2.26
C GLN A 191 6.78 -39.26 -2.53
N GLN A 192 6.32 -40.10 -1.59
CA GLN A 192 6.33 -41.55 -1.77
C GLN A 192 5.30 -42.02 -2.80
N PHE A 193 4.11 -41.43 -2.77
CA PHE A 193 3.05 -41.74 -3.73
C PHE A 193 3.51 -41.44 -5.16
N ALA A 194 4.06 -40.24 -5.40
CA ALA A 194 4.45 -39.77 -6.72
C ALA A 194 5.56 -40.62 -7.34
N ALA A 195 6.57 -41.01 -6.54
CA ALA A 195 7.63 -41.90 -6.98
C ALA A 195 7.09 -43.25 -7.50
N ARG A 196 6.13 -43.85 -6.78
CA ARG A 196 5.47 -45.08 -7.24
C ARG A 196 4.55 -44.86 -8.43
N TYR A 197 3.80 -43.77 -8.42
CA TYR A 197 2.86 -43.45 -9.49
C TYR A 197 3.59 -43.30 -10.83
N LEU A 198 4.69 -42.53 -10.87
CA LEU A 198 5.47 -42.32 -12.09
C LEU A 198 6.21 -43.58 -12.56
N ALA A 199 6.63 -44.46 -11.64
CA ALA A 199 7.19 -45.76 -12.02
C ALA A 199 6.16 -46.64 -12.76
N ALA A 200 4.88 -46.55 -12.39
CA ALA A 200 3.79 -47.28 -13.04
C ALA A 200 3.23 -46.54 -14.28
N HIS A 201 3.31 -45.21 -14.30
CA HIS A 201 2.76 -44.35 -15.35
C HIS A 201 3.80 -43.32 -15.83
N PRO A 202 4.86 -43.73 -16.55
CA PRO A 202 5.89 -42.79 -16.99
C PRO A 202 5.32 -41.69 -17.90
N ASN A 203 5.74 -40.44 -17.69
CA ASN A 203 5.22 -39.28 -18.43
C ASN A 203 5.33 -39.43 -19.96
N GLY A 204 6.44 -39.98 -20.46
CA GLY A 204 6.65 -40.20 -21.90
C GLY A 204 5.66 -41.20 -22.53
N ALA A 205 5.02 -42.05 -21.73
CA ALA A 205 3.96 -42.96 -22.18
C ALA A 205 2.55 -42.40 -21.94
N ALA A 206 2.38 -41.58 -20.89
CA ALA A 206 1.09 -41.01 -20.51
C ALA A 206 0.72 -39.72 -21.28
N GLN A 207 1.71 -38.91 -21.67
CA GLN A 207 1.47 -37.65 -22.36
C GLN A 207 1.09 -37.87 -23.83
N SER A 208 -0.02 -37.25 -24.26
CA SER A 208 -0.44 -37.23 -25.66
C SER A 208 -0.55 -35.80 -26.18
N ALA A 209 -0.28 -35.62 -27.48
CA ALA A 209 -0.58 -34.36 -28.16
C ALA A 209 -2.09 -34.23 -28.45
N PRO A 210 -2.67 -33.01 -28.40
CA PRO A 210 -4.06 -32.79 -28.78
C PRO A 210 -4.33 -33.20 -30.23
N THR A 211 -5.47 -33.86 -30.47
CA THR A 211 -5.94 -34.17 -31.83
C THR A 211 -6.63 -32.98 -32.46
N ALA A 212 -6.54 -32.83 -33.78
CA ALA A 212 -7.33 -31.83 -34.51
C ALA A 212 -8.84 -32.08 -34.30
N THR A 213 -9.58 -31.01 -34.03
CA THR A 213 -11.04 -31.01 -33.82
C THR A 213 -11.66 -29.87 -34.61
N THR A 214 -12.96 -29.95 -34.88
CA THR A 214 -13.69 -28.79 -35.43
C THR A 214 -13.75 -27.69 -34.36
N SER A 215 -13.38 -26.47 -34.73
CA SER A 215 -13.41 -25.32 -33.81
C SER A 215 -14.83 -24.98 -33.38
N SER A 216 -15.00 -24.54 -32.12
CA SER A 216 -16.24 -23.96 -31.59
C SER A 216 -16.67 -22.66 -32.31
N MET A 217 -15.78 -22.08 -33.11
CA MET A 217 -16.05 -20.90 -33.96
C MET A 217 -16.38 -21.25 -35.41
N ALA A 218 -16.32 -22.52 -35.81
CA ALA A 218 -16.63 -22.93 -37.17
C ALA A 218 -18.05 -22.53 -37.59
N GLY A 219 -18.19 -21.86 -38.73
CA GLY A 219 -19.47 -21.36 -39.25
C GLY A 219 -19.97 -20.06 -38.60
N LYS A 220 -19.24 -19.47 -37.66
CA LYS A 220 -19.55 -18.16 -37.06
C LYS A 220 -18.82 -17.03 -37.79
N THR A 221 -19.32 -15.81 -37.63
CA THR A 221 -18.64 -14.58 -38.08
C THR A 221 -18.13 -13.82 -36.87
N VAL A 222 -16.84 -13.44 -36.87
CA VAL A 222 -16.19 -12.68 -35.80
C VAL A 222 -15.58 -11.43 -36.40
N ASP A 223 -15.98 -10.27 -35.87
CA ASP A 223 -15.62 -8.94 -36.41
C ASP A 223 -15.75 -8.83 -37.94
N GLY A 224 -16.80 -9.41 -38.52
CA GLY A 224 -17.01 -9.42 -39.98
C GLY A 224 -16.21 -10.46 -40.77
N THR A 225 -15.25 -11.19 -40.16
CA THR A 225 -14.59 -12.35 -40.78
C THR A 225 -15.43 -13.62 -40.56
N ALA A 226 -15.84 -14.26 -41.65
CA ALA A 226 -16.50 -15.57 -41.60
C ALA A 226 -15.48 -16.69 -41.35
N VAL A 227 -15.69 -17.48 -40.29
CA VAL A 227 -14.93 -18.71 -40.04
C VAL A 227 -15.58 -19.85 -40.83
N PRO A 228 -14.84 -20.56 -41.71
CA PRO A 228 -15.43 -21.60 -42.55
C PRO A 228 -16.22 -22.65 -41.77
N ALA A 229 -17.33 -23.13 -42.35
CA ALA A 229 -18.06 -24.26 -41.80
C ALA A 229 -17.13 -25.49 -41.75
N GLY A 230 -17.06 -26.15 -40.59
CA GLY A 230 -16.17 -27.28 -40.37
C GLY A 230 -14.68 -26.94 -40.18
N GLN A 231 -14.31 -25.67 -40.02
CA GLN A 231 -12.91 -25.24 -39.81
C GLN A 231 -12.22 -26.07 -38.70
N PRO A 232 -11.18 -26.86 -39.03
CA PRO A 232 -10.46 -27.64 -38.05
C PRO A 232 -9.39 -26.80 -37.34
N THR A 233 -9.11 -27.17 -36.10
CA THR A 233 -7.87 -26.80 -35.41
C THR A 233 -6.69 -27.53 -36.06
N SER A 234 -5.49 -26.98 -35.91
CA SER A 234 -4.29 -27.66 -36.39
C SER A 234 -4.06 -28.99 -35.64
N PRO A 235 -3.43 -30.01 -36.25
CA PRO A 235 -3.04 -31.21 -35.51
C PRO A 235 -1.96 -30.86 -34.47
N GLY A 236 -2.10 -31.37 -33.25
CA GLY A 236 -1.11 -31.17 -32.19
C GLY A 236 0.15 -32.03 -32.37
N SER A 237 1.22 -31.63 -31.70
CA SER A 237 2.48 -32.37 -31.65
C SER A 237 3.22 -32.11 -30.35
N LEU A 238 3.94 -33.11 -29.84
CA LEU A 238 4.91 -32.90 -28.76
C LEU A 238 6.17 -32.23 -29.31
N VAL A 239 6.63 -31.18 -28.62
CA VAL A 239 7.87 -30.46 -28.95
C VAL A 239 8.87 -30.55 -27.79
N SER A 240 10.13 -30.24 -28.05
CA SER A 240 11.16 -30.21 -27.00
C SER A 240 10.78 -29.23 -25.88
N ALA A 241 11.08 -29.59 -24.63
CA ALA A 241 10.85 -28.75 -23.45
C ALA A 241 11.50 -27.37 -23.54
N ASN A 242 12.61 -27.23 -24.29
CA ASN A 242 13.32 -25.96 -24.47
C ASN A 242 12.79 -25.12 -25.64
N THR A 243 11.71 -25.56 -26.30
CA THR A 243 11.10 -24.79 -27.40
C THR A 243 10.48 -23.52 -26.81
N VAL A 244 10.67 -22.38 -27.47
CA VAL A 244 10.12 -21.08 -27.06
C VAL A 244 8.90 -20.72 -27.91
N ASN A 245 7.99 -19.91 -27.37
CA ASN A 245 6.72 -19.52 -27.97
C ASN A 245 5.87 -20.71 -28.43
N VAL A 246 5.77 -21.73 -27.58
CA VAL A 246 4.94 -22.90 -27.85
C VAL A 246 3.48 -22.51 -27.67
N ARG A 247 2.67 -22.71 -28.71
CA ARG A 247 1.24 -22.38 -28.73
C ARG A 247 0.43 -23.64 -28.95
N TYR A 248 -0.76 -23.68 -28.35
CA TYR A 248 -1.72 -24.74 -28.64
C TYR A 248 -1.97 -24.86 -30.16
N PRO A 249 -2.03 -26.07 -30.74
CA PRO A 249 -2.07 -27.39 -30.10
C PRO A 249 -0.69 -28.08 -29.95
N LYS A 250 0.42 -27.35 -30.12
CA LYS A 250 1.75 -27.90 -29.77
C LYS A 250 1.91 -27.88 -28.25
N VAL A 251 2.55 -28.92 -27.71
CA VAL A 251 2.73 -29.07 -26.26
C VAL A 251 4.17 -29.48 -25.98
N ARG A 252 4.82 -28.83 -25.00
CA ARG A 252 6.15 -29.25 -24.54
C ARG A 252 6.08 -30.66 -23.94
N ALA A 253 7.05 -31.50 -24.30
CA ALA A 253 7.23 -32.81 -23.70
C ALA A 253 7.53 -32.65 -22.19
N MET A 254 6.81 -33.39 -21.35
CA MET A 254 7.04 -33.41 -19.90
C MET A 254 8.37 -34.06 -19.56
N ALA A 255 9.05 -33.50 -18.55
CA ALA A 255 10.23 -34.12 -17.97
C ALA A 255 9.84 -35.44 -17.27
N ALA A 256 10.80 -36.35 -17.10
CA ALA A 256 10.54 -37.65 -16.48
C ALA A 256 10.10 -37.53 -15.01
N ASP A 257 10.52 -36.46 -14.34
CA ASP A 257 10.28 -36.11 -12.94
C ASP A 257 9.16 -35.07 -12.76
N ASP A 258 8.43 -34.72 -13.82
CA ASP A 258 7.23 -33.86 -13.72
C ASP A 258 6.10 -34.62 -13.01
N LEU A 259 5.61 -34.08 -11.89
CA LEU A 259 4.67 -34.73 -10.99
C LEU A 259 3.21 -34.41 -11.29
N THR A 260 2.90 -33.72 -12.39
CA THR A 260 1.54 -33.27 -12.74
C THR A 260 0.52 -34.42 -12.73
N TYR A 261 0.81 -35.54 -13.39
CA TYR A 261 -0.10 -36.69 -13.41
C TYR A 261 -0.17 -37.41 -12.06
N ALA A 262 0.93 -37.43 -11.31
CA ALA A 262 0.95 -38.00 -9.97
C ALA A 262 0.07 -37.19 -8.99
N LEU A 263 0.07 -35.86 -9.07
CA LEU A 263 -0.82 -35.01 -8.28
C LEU A 263 -2.29 -35.35 -8.55
N ARG A 264 -2.67 -35.43 -9.82
CA ARG A 264 -4.04 -35.81 -10.20
C ARG A 264 -4.41 -37.18 -9.62
N GLY A 265 -3.51 -38.16 -9.76
CA GLY A 265 -3.69 -39.49 -9.17
C GLY A 265 -3.82 -39.46 -7.64
N ALA A 266 -3.09 -38.58 -6.95
CA ALA A 266 -3.17 -38.44 -5.50
C ALA A 266 -4.53 -37.86 -5.05
N VAL A 267 -5.00 -36.79 -5.72
CA VAL A 267 -6.31 -36.19 -5.45
C VAL A 267 -7.43 -37.20 -5.72
N ASP A 268 -7.37 -37.92 -6.85
CA ASP A 268 -8.35 -38.97 -7.17
C ASP A 268 -8.32 -40.12 -6.16
N THR A 269 -7.14 -40.49 -5.65
CA THR A 269 -7.00 -41.51 -4.58
C THR A 269 -7.68 -41.06 -3.29
N ILE A 270 -7.53 -39.80 -2.89
CA ILE A 270 -8.20 -39.26 -1.69
C ILE A 270 -9.72 -39.26 -1.90
N ARG A 271 -10.21 -38.78 -3.06
CA ARG A 271 -11.65 -38.75 -3.40
C ARG A 271 -12.27 -40.15 -3.43
N ALA A 272 -11.51 -41.16 -3.85
CA ALA A 272 -11.96 -42.55 -3.88
C ALA A 272 -12.02 -43.20 -2.48
N ASN A 273 -11.41 -42.58 -1.45
CA ASN A 273 -11.35 -43.11 -0.09
C ASN A 273 -11.91 -42.09 0.94
N PRO A 274 -13.14 -41.59 0.77
CA PRO A 274 -13.64 -40.44 1.51
C PRO A 274 -13.78 -40.67 3.01
N THR A 275 -13.98 -41.91 3.47
CA THR A 275 -14.11 -42.22 4.91
C THR A 275 -12.77 -42.44 5.61
N ALA A 276 -11.66 -42.51 4.85
CA ALA A 276 -10.35 -42.87 5.38
C ALA A 276 -9.31 -41.77 5.16
N LEU A 277 -9.29 -41.13 3.98
CA LEU A 277 -8.28 -40.13 3.62
C LEU A 277 -8.86 -38.71 3.61
N ASN A 278 -8.08 -37.76 4.11
CA ASN A 278 -8.41 -36.34 4.03
C ASN A 278 -7.20 -35.41 3.96
N THR A 279 -5.97 -35.93 4.04
CA THR A 279 -4.76 -35.10 4.11
C THR A 279 -3.83 -35.43 2.95
N LEU A 280 -3.51 -34.43 2.13
CA LEU A 280 -2.42 -34.47 1.15
C LEU A 280 -1.20 -33.79 1.75
N TYR A 281 -0.14 -34.56 2.00
CA TYR A 281 1.05 -34.09 2.72
C TYR A 281 2.28 -34.03 1.81
N PHE A 282 2.94 -32.87 1.80
CA PHE A 282 4.19 -32.62 1.11
C PHE A 282 5.34 -32.48 2.12
N PRO A 283 6.18 -33.52 2.32
CA PRO A 283 7.39 -33.38 3.12
C PRO A 283 8.40 -32.44 2.45
N ASN A 284 9.44 -32.03 3.19
CA ASN A 284 10.55 -31.27 2.61
C ASN A 284 11.15 -32.01 1.38
N GLY A 285 11.39 -31.26 0.30
CA GLY A 285 11.83 -31.76 -1.00
C GLY A 285 11.47 -30.79 -2.12
N THR A 286 11.93 -31.09 -3.33
CA THR A 286 11.59 -30.33 -4.54
C THR A 286 10.56 -31.09 -5.37
N TYR A 287 9.50 -30.39 -5.79
CA TYR A 287 8.41 -30.93 -6.60
C TYR A 287 8.29 -30.08 -7.86
N LEU A 288 8.41 -30.70 -9.05
CA LEU A 288 8.26 -30.03 -10.34
C LEU A 288 6.93 -30.46 -10.97
N TRP A 289 6.06 -29.53 -11.36
CA TRP A 289 4.73 -29.85 -11.88
C TRP A 289 4.05 -28.67 -12.59
N SER A 290 2.79 -28.80 -13.00
CA SER A 290 1.98 -27.72 -13.57
C SER A 290 1.28 -26.83 -12.51
N GLY A 291 1.63 -26.94 -11.23
CA GLY A 291 0.94 -26.28 -10.12
C GLY A 291 0.04 -27.18 -9.30
N LEU A 292 -0.27 -26.76 -8.07
CA LEU A 292 -1.24 -27.43 -7.22
C LEU A 292 -2.64 -27.13 -7.74
N LEU A 293 -3.23 -28.03 -8.53
CA LEU A 293 -4.58 -27.89 -9.02
C LEU A 293 -5.54 -28.86 -8.33
N VAL A 294 -6.50 -28.31 -7.57
CA VAL A 294 -7.60 -29.05 -6.95
C VAL A 294 -8.88 -28.63 -7.66
N ASN A 295 -9.47 -29.57 -8.42
CA ASN A 295 -10.68 -29.32 -9.20
C ASN A 295 -11.80 -30.31 -8.87
N GLY A 296 -13.02 -29.82 -8.62
CA GLY A 296 -14.20 -30.66 -8.42
C GLY A 296 -14.15 -31.49 -7.12
N VAL A 297 -13.56 -30.95 -6.07
CA VAL A 297 -13.42 -31.62 -4.77
C VAL A 297 -14.37 -31.02 -3.74
N ASP A 298 -15.25 -31.84 -3.18
CA ASP A 298 -16.06 -31.48 -2.02
C ASP A 298 -15.43 -32.12 -0.76
N GLY A 299 -14.57 -31.37 -0.09
CA GLY A 299 -13.87 -31.80 1.12
C GLY A 299 -14.80 -32.13 2.28
N GLY A 300 -16.03 -31.59 2.29
CA GLY A 300 -17.06 -31.86 3.30
C GLY A 300 -17.48 -33.33 3.33
N ARG A 301 -17.20 -34.08 2.26
CA ARG A 301 -17.44 -35.53 2.16
C ARG A 301 -16.30 -36.39 2.69
N LEU A 302 -15.14 -35.81 2.95
CA LEU A 302 -13.97 -36.52 3.45
C LEU A 302 -14.05 -36.68 4.97
N THR A 303 -13.29 -37.62 5.52
CA THR A 303 -13.16 -37.79 6.97
C THR A 303 -12.67 -36.49 7.61
N GLY A 304 -13.26 -36.10 8.74
CA GLY A 304 -12.98 -34.79 9.36
C GLY A 304 -13.58 -33.58 8.63
N GLY A 305 -14.35 -33.77 7.55
CA GLY A 305 -15.18 -32.73 6.91
C GLY A 305 -14.41 -31.68 6.09
N LYS A 306 -13.16 -31.95 5.73
CA LYS A 306 -12.35 -31.07 4.87
C LYS A 306 -11.23 -31.84 4.18
N LEU A 307 -10.77 -31.37 3.02
CA LEU A 307 -9.46 -31.73 2.47
C LEU A 307 -8.41 -30.82 3.09
N LYS A 308 -7.41 -31.43 3.75
CA LYS A 308 -6.21 -30.73 4.25
C LYS A 308 -5.08 -30.92 3.27
N ILE A 309 -4.40 -29.83 2.91
CA ILE A 309 -3.17 -29.84 2.14
C ILE A 309 -2.11 -29.20 3.00
N TYR A 310 -1.10 -29.97 3.39
CA TYR A 310 -0.07 -29.50 4.32
C TYR A 310 1.31 -29.62 3.69
N THR A 311 2.07 -28.53 3.77
CA THR A 311 3.45 -28.45 3.26
C THR A 311 4.43 -28.26 4.40
N ASP A 312 5.40 -29.15 4.53
CA ASP A 312 6.49 -28.99 5.49
C ASP A 312 7.32 -27.75 5.19
N GLU A 313 7.92 -27.18 6.23
CA GLU A 313 8.98 -26.19 6.03
C GLU A 313 10.09 -26.75 5.12
N GLY A 314 10.53 -25.93 4.18
CA GLY A 314 11.51 -26.33 3.18
C GLY A 314 10.93 -27.08 1.97
N ALA A 315 9.66 -27.51 1.96
CA ALA A 315 9.07 -28.03 0.71
C ALA A 315 9.09 -26.92 -0.37
N LEU A 316 9.56 -27.24 -1.58
CA LEU A 316 9.57 -26.34 -2.74
C LEU A 316 8.74 -26.95 -3.86
N LEU A 317 7.58 -26.35 -4.11
CA LEU A 317 6.62 -26.79 -5.11
C LEU A 317 6.70 -25.84 -6.31
N ARG A 318 7.53 -26.19 -7.28
CA ARG A 318 7.88 -25.33 -8.40
C ARG A 318 7.11 -25.69 -9.66
N ASN A 319 6.49 -24.68 -10.26
CA ASN A 319 5.90 -24.82 -11.58
C ASN A 319 6.98 -25.03 -12.63
N ARG A 320 6.72 -25.94 -13.56
CA ARG A 320 7.50 -26.15 -14.76
C ARG A 320 7.41 -24.93 -15.70
N VAL A 321 8.20 -24.96 -16.78
CA VAL A 321 7.88 -24.12 -17.93
C VAL A 321 6.62 -24.68 -18.57
N GLN A 322 5.59 -23.83 -18.71
CA GLN A 322 4.24 -24.25 -19.08
C GLN A 322 4.19 -25.09 -20.35
N ALA A 323 3.19 -25.97 -20.46
CA ALA A 323 3.05 -26.84 -21.63
C ALA A 323 2.98 -26.05 -22.96
N TYR A 324 2.33 -24.89 -22.93
CA TYR A 324 2.17 -23.90 -24.00
C TYR A 324 1.68 -22.59 -23.36
N MET A 325 1.76 -21.47 -24.09
CA MET A 325 1.45 -20.14 -23.57
C MET A 325 0.02 -20.01 -23.01
N GLU A 326 -0.94 -20.66 -23.67
CA GLU A 326 -2.35 -20.69 -23.28
C GLU A 326 -2.68 -21.71 -22.19
N ALA A 327 -1.70 -22.41 -21.59
CA ALA A 327 -1.98 -23.39 -20.54
C ALA A 327 -2.44 -22.70 -19.24
N PHE A 328 -3.27 -23.37 -18.45
CA PHE A 328 -3.72 -22.92 -17.13
C PHE A 328 -2.94 -23.66 -16.04
N GLU A 329 -1.91 -23.02 -15.50
CA GLU A 329 -0.94 -23.58 -14.55
C GLU A 329 -0.59 -22.53 -13.47
N PRO A 330 -1.55 -22.13 -12.59
CA PRO A 330 -1.26 -21.27 -11.43
C PRO A 330 -0.35 -22.00 -10.44
N ALA A 331 0.27 -21.30 -9.48
CA ALA A 331 1.05 -21.98 -8.43
C ALA A 331 0.12 -22.83 -7.53
N ILE A 332 -1.05 -22.27 -7.19
CA ILE A 332 -2.17 -22.96 -6.53
C ILE A 332 -3.48 -22.57 -7.25
N GLY A 333 -4.26 -23.55 -7.68
CA GLY A 333 -5.60 -23.36 -8.23
C GLY A 333 -6.61 -24.23 -7.50
N ILE A 334 -7.57 -23.60 -6.82
CA ILE A 334 -8.72 -24.25 -6.20
C ILE A 334 -9.96 -23.89 -7.02
N VAL A 335 -10.46 -24.87 -7.77
CA VAL A 335 -11.48 -24.66 -8.80
C VAL A 335 -12.67 -25.57 -8.54
N ASN A 336 -13.90 -25.05 -8.64
CA ASN A 336 -15.13 -25.83 -8.48
C ASN A 336 -15.12 -26.75 -7.23
N SER A 337 -14.54 -26.28 -6.12
CA SER A 337 -14.22 -27.10 -4.97
C SER A 337 -14.65 -26.43 -3.66
N ASN A 338 -14.93 -27.22 -2.63
CA ASN A 338 -15.39 -26.70 -1.34
C ASN A 338 -14.74 -27.40 -0.15
N HIS A 339 -14.68 -26.74 1.00
CA HIS A 339 -14.14 -27.27 2.26
C HIS A 339 -12.68 -27.72 2.15
N ILE A 340 -11.80 -26.81 1.74
CA ILE A 340 -10.36 -27.08 1.58
C ILE A 340 -9.57 -26.18 2.51
N GLU A 341 -8.56 -26.76 3.15
CA GLU A 341 -7.60 -26.07 4.00
C GLU A 341 -6.20 -26.30 3.44
N ILE A 342 -5.47 -25.22 3.18
CA ILE A 342 -4.05 -25.22 2.82
C ILE A 342 -3.28 -24.62 3.98
N ASP A 343 -2.26 -25.34 4.45
CA ASP A 343 -1.46 -24.96 5.60
C ASP A 343 0.01 -25.41 5.45
N GLY A 344 0.86 -24.90 6.34
CA GLY A 344 2.28 -25.20 6.40
C GLY A 344 3.14 -24.25 5.57
N ARG A 345 4.44 -24.26 5.84
CA ARG A 345 5.41 -23.21 5.48
C ARG A 345 6.34 -23.60 4.33
N GLY A 346 5.89 -24.51 3.46
CA GLY A 346 6.49 -24.75 2.16
C GLY A 346 6.28 -23.57 1.21
N VAL A 347 7.03 -23.52 0.11
CA VAL A 347 6.97 -22.45 -0.88
C VAL A 347 6.40 -22.99 -2.19
N PHE A 348 5.30 -22.40 -2.65
CA PHE A 348 4.78 -22.56 -4.00
C PHE A 348 5.46 -21.54 -4.91
N ASP A 349 6.13 -22.01 -5.95
CA ASP A 349 6.90 -21.17 -6.88
C ASP A 349 6.25 -21.22 -8.27
N GLY A 350 5.58 -20.14 -8.67
CA GLY A 350 4.89 -20.03 -9.95
C GLY A 350 5.81 -20.03 -11.18
N ASN A 351 7.13 -19.91 -10.97
CA ASN A 351 8.14 -19.89 -12.02
C ASN A 351 7.84 -18.85 -13.12
N GLY A 352 7.20 -17.75 -12.75
CA GLY A 352 6.63 -16.74 -13.62
C GLY A 352 7.66 -16.07 -14.53
N VAL A 353 8.85 -15.73 -14.03
CA VAL A 353 9.92 -15.12 -14.86
C VAL A 353 10.37 -16.05 -15.98
N ALA A 354 10.45 -17.36 -15.73
CA ALA A 354 10.78 -18.33 -16.77
C ALA A 354 9.62 -18.52 -17.77
N ASN A 355 8.38 -18.43 -17.28
CA ASN A 355 7.17 -18.51 -18.09
C ASN A 355 6.87 -17.23 -18.90
N TYR A 356 7.46 -16.09 -18.52
CA TYR A 356 7.34 -14.81 -19.24
C TYR A 356 8.70 -14.12 -19.42
N ASN A 357 9.32 -14.31 -20.59
CA ASN A 357 10.54 -13.58 -20.96
C ASN A 357 10.50 -13.15 -22.44
N ALA A 358 9.90 -11.99 -22.70
CA ALA A 358 9.76 -11.41 -24.03
C ALA A 358 11.10 -10.95 -24.68
N ALA A 359 12.21 -10.93 -23.94
CA ALA A 359 13.46 -10.32 -24.39
C ALA A 359 14.50 -11.30 -24.99
N GLY A 360 14.14 -12.58 -25.23
CA GLY A 360 14.92 -13.41 -26.17
C GLY A 360 15.12 -14.89 -25.86
N SER A 361 14.48 -15.47 -24.84
CA SER A 361 14.63 -16.91 -24.54
C SER A 361 13.41 -17.62 -23.92
N GLY A 362 12.29 -16.93 -23.70
CA GLY A 362 11.06 -17.51 -23.12
C GLY A 362 9.82 -17.22 -23.95
N ASP A 363 8.66 -17.53 -23.38
CA ASP A 363 7.35 -17.28 -23.98
C ASP A 363 6.96 -15.78 -23.87
N SER A 364 6.16 -15.31 -24.84
CA SER A 364 5.59 -13.94 -24.82
C SER A 364 4.59 -13.75 -23.66
N HIS A 365 4.46 -12.52 -23.16
CA HIS A 365 3.57 -12.14 -22.06
C HIS A 365 2.19 -11.65 -22.51
N ASP A 366 1.82 -11.95 -23.75
CA ASP A 366 0.61 -11.40 -24.36
C ASP A 366 -0.67 -11.95 -23.70
N ALA A 367 -1.50 -11.05 -23.14
CA ALA A 367 -2.76 -11.41 -22.50
C ALA A 367 -3.69 -12.22 -23.43
N TYR A 368 -3.71 -11.91 -24.73
CA TYR A 368 -4.55 -12.62 -25.71
C TYR A 368 -4.11 -14.05 -26.03
N ARG A 369 -2.95 -14.48 -25.53
CA ARG A 369 -2.39 -15.84 -25.68
C ARG A 369 -1.97 -16.45 -24.35
N SER A 370 -2.46 -15.90 -23.25
CA SER A 370 -2.32 -16.47 -21.92
C SER A 370 -3.69 -16.53 -21.29
N GLN A 371 -4.11 -17.70 -20.81
CA GLN A 371 -5.24 -17.71 -19.88
C GLN A 371 -4.84 -16.85 -18.67
N HIS A 372 -5.81 -16.11 -18.15
CA HIS A 372 -5.63 -15.42 -16.88
C HIS A 372 -5.26 -16.44 -15.80
N GLN A 373 -4.11 -16.24 -15.15
CA GLN A 373 -3.62 -17.13 -14.11
C GLN A 373 -2.61 -16.45 -13.21
N GLY A 374 -2.90 -16.43 -11.92
CA GLY A 374 -2.05 -15.87 -10.89
C GLY A 374 -1.17 -16.91 -10.18
N GLY A 375 -0.65 -16.48 -9.03
CA GLY A 375 -0.02 -17.35 -8.04
C GLY A 375 -1.06 -18.27 -7.42
N VAL A 376 -2.01 -17.72 -6.68
CA VAL A 376 -3.06 -18.45 -5.97
C VAL A 376 -4.44 -18.03 -6.47
N MET A 377 -5.20 -18.98 -7.01
CA MET A 377 -6.56 -18.76 -7.52
C MET A 377 -7.59 -19.55 -6.74
N VAL A 378 -8.64 -18.85 -6.27
CA VAL A 378 -9.85 -19.50 -5.76
C VAL A 378 -11.02 -19.17 -6.69
N MET A 379 -11.52 -20.18 -7.38
CA MET A 379 -12.48 -20.02 -8.45
C MET A 379 -13.68 -20.94 -8.25
N HIS A 380 -14.90 -20.39 -8.30
CA HIS A 380 -16.17 -21.15 -8.19
C HIS A 380 -16.20 -22.07 -6.96
N SER A 381 -15.63 -21.58 -5.87
CA SER A 381 -15.25 -22.41 -4.73
C SER A 381 -15.66 -21.71 -3.45
N SER A 382 -16.01 -22.51 -2.44
CA SER A 382 -16.43 -21.98 -1.15
C SER A 382 -15.88 -22.72 0.05
N ASP A 383 -15.84 -22.05 1.21
CA ASP A 383 -15.30 -22.61 2.45
C ASP A 383 -13.83 -23.03 2.29
N ILE A 384 -13.00 -22.07 1.86
CA ILE A 384 -11.57 -22.26 1.59
C ILE A 384 -10.76 -21.52 2.64
N THR A 385 -9.75 -22.17 3.20
CA THR A 385 -8.84 -21.56 4.18
C THR A 385 -7.39 -21.73 3.74
N PHE A 386 -6.64 -20.63 3.78
CA PHE A 386 -5.19 -20.61 3.65
C PHE A 386 -4.60 -20.14 4.98
N ASN A 387 -3.71 -20.95 5.55
CA ASN A 387 -2.93 -20.60 6.73
C ASN A 387 -1.44 -20.69 6.36
N ASP A 388 -0.64 -19.74 6.84
CA ASP A 388 0.84 -19.78 6.73
C ASP A 388 1.38 -20.05 5.31
N THR A 389 0.63 -19.69 4.28
CA THR A 389 0.91 -20.10 2.90
C THR A 389 1.87 -19.12 2.21
N TYR A 390 2.90 -19.66 1.56
CA TYR A 390 3.88 -18.90 0.80
C TYR A 390 3.79 -19.19 -0.69
N GLU A 391 3.60 -18.14 -1.47
CA GLU A 391 3.76 -18.12 -2.91
C GLU A 391 4.96 -17.23 -3.29
N ARG A 392 5.63 -17.54 -4.41
CA ARG A 392 6.59 -16.65 -5.05
C ARG A 392 6.59 -16.81 -6.56
N ASN A 393 7.16 -15.82 -7.24
CA ASN A 393 7.39 -15.85 -8.68
C ASN A 393 6.09 -16.07 -9.45
N ALA A 394 5.04 -15.34 -9.06
CA ALA A 394 3.74 -15.39 -9.71
C ALA A 394 3.89 -15.05 -11.20
N LYS A 395 3.03 -15.66 -12.02
CA LYS A 395 2.96 -15.34 -13.44
C LYS A 395 2.23 -14.00 -13.66
N GLN A 396 1.13 -13.78 -12.95
CA GLN A 396 0.33 -12.55 -12.92
C GLN A 396 -0.04 -12.20 -11.46
N TRP A 397 -1.31 -11.96 -11.13
CA TRP A 397 -1.74 -11.58 -9.78
C TRP A 397 -1.28 -12.59 -8.74
N ASN A 398 -0.86 -12.13 -7.56
CA ASN A 398 -0.33 -13.04 -6.54
C ASN A 398 -1.42 -13.91 -5.91
N TYR A 399 -2.47 -13.29 -5.35
CA TYR A 399 -3.62 -13.98 -4.76
C TYR A 399 -4.91 -13.41 -5.33
N GLU A 400 -5.79 -14.29 -5.79
CA GLU A 400 -6.99 -13.87 -6.50
C GLU A 400 -8.22 -14.75 -6.26
N THR A 401 -9.40 -14.14 -6.45
CA THR A 401 -10.68 -14.83 -6.40
C THR A 401 -11.55 -14.59 -7.63
N HIS A 402 -12.37 -15.59 -7.97
CA HIS A 402 -13.34 -15.56 -9.06
C HIS A 402 -14.59 -16.38 -8.73
N SER A 403 -15.72 -15.74 -8.42
CA SER A 403 -16.94 -16.38 -7.90
C SER A 403 -16.62 -17.26 -6.68
N ALA A 404 -15.87 -16.69 -5.73
CA ALA A 404 -15.48 -17.35 -4.49
C ALA A 404 -16.34 -16.89 -3.31
N ASP A 405 -16.61 -17.77 -2.35
CA ASP A 405 -17.50 -17.50 -1.22
C ASP A 405 -16.95 -18.08 0.08
N ARG A 406 -16.91 -17.30 1.17
CA ARG A 406 -16.32 -17.70 2.46
C ARG A 406 -14.88 -18.20 2.31
N VAL A 407 -13.98 -17.27 1.99
CA VAL A 407 -12.53 -17.54 1.91
C VAL A 407 -11.79 -16.82 3.02
N THR A 408 -10.97 -17.56 3.76
CA THR A 408 -10.12 -17.01 4.82
C THR A 408 -8.65 -17.17 4.47
N PHE A 409 -7.94 -16.06 4.35
CA PHE A 409 -6.49 -16.01 4.22
C PHE A 409 -5.89 -15.53 5.54
N THR A 410 -5.07 -16.37 6.18
CA THR A 410 -4.37 -16.05 7.43
C THR A 410 -2.87 -16.21 7.23
N ASN A 411 -2.12 -15.14 7.51
CA ASN A 411 -0.67 -15.09 7.44
C ASN A 411 -0.08 -15.42 6.05
N ILE A 412 -0.77 -15.08 4.96
CA ILE A 412 -0.33 -15.39 3.59
C ILE A 412 0.79 -14.48 3.08
N LYS A 413 1.64 -15.02 2.20
CA LYS A 413 2.82 -14.34 1.65
C LYS A 413 2.91 -14.52 0.14
N ALA A 414 3.26 -13.45 -0.57
CA ALA A 414 3.57 -13.47 -2.00
C ALA A 414 4.90 -12.76 -2.26
N LEU A 415 5.91 -13.51 -2.68
CA LEU A 415 7.29 -13.04 -2.76
C LEU A 415 7.71 -12.85 -4.22
N THR A 416 6.99 -12.00 -4.95
CA THR A 416 7.18 -11.74 -6.39
C THR A 416 7.66 -10.30 -6.64
N PRO A 417 8.88 -9.92 -6.20
CA PRO A 417 9.36 -8.54 -6.38
C PRO A 417 9.72 -8.22 -7.84
N TYR A 418 9.62 -9.19 -8.75
CA TYR A 418 10.21 -9.14 -10.09
C TYR A 418 9.49 -8.16 -11.03
N ARG A 419 10.20 -7.71 -12.07
CA ARG A 419 9.64 -6.80 -13.08
C ARG A 419 8.76 -7.55 -14.09
N GLN A 420 7.75 -8.23 -13.60
CA GLN A 420 6.71 -8.86 -14.39
C GLN A 420 5.48 -7.93 -14.42
N PRO A 421 4.75 -7.84 -15.54
CA PRO A 421 3.53 -7.04 -15.59
C PRO A 421 2.40 -7.69 -14.78
N TRP A 422 1.44 -6.88 -14.30
CA TRP A 422 0.19 -7.34 -13.68
C TRP A 422 0.41 -8.24 -12.45
N ILE A 423 1.33 -7.85 -11.57
CA ILE A 423 1.56 -8.54 -10.30
C ILE A 423 0.88 -7.73 -9.20
N ASP A 424 -0.45 -7.83 -9.14
CA ASP A 424 -1.26 -7.29 -8.05
C ASP A 424 -0.93 -8.05 -6.75
N GLY A 425 -1.02 -7.38 -5.61
CA GLY A 425 -0.80 -8.01 -4.30
C GLY A 425 -1.91 -9.00 -3.96
N THR A 426 -3.13 -8.52 -3.87
CA THR A 426 -4.35 -9.35 -3.73
C THR A 426 -5.44 -8.74 -4.60
N ASP A 427 -6.10 -9.54 -5.45
CA ASP A 427 -7.29 -9.13 -6.20
C ASP A 427 -8.51 -9.98 -5.80
N PHE A 428 -9.46 -9.38 -5.09
CA PHE A 428 -10.67 -10.08 -4.64
C PHE A 428 -11.91 -9.69 -5.46
N ALA A 429 -11.83 -9.82 -6.79
CA ALA A 429 -12.98 -9.73 -7.68
C ALA A 429 -13.95 -10.91 -7.50
N SER A 430 -15.24 -10.69 -7.77
CA SER A 430 -16.29 -11.72 -7.72
C SER A 430 -16.23 -12.58 -6.44
N GLY A 431 -15.98 -11.93 -5.30
CA GLY A 431 -15.70 -12.58 -4.04
C GLY A 431 -16.70 -12.19 -2.97
N GLN A 432 -17.20 -13.16 -2.21
CA GLN A 432 -18.18 -12.97 -1.14
C GLN A 432 -17.61 -13.45 0.21
N ASP A 433 -17.75 -12.62 1.24
CA ASP A 433 -17.35 -12.92 2.61
C ASP A 433 -15.88 -13.39 2.71
N ILE A 434 -14.97 -12.59 2.14
CA ILE A 434 -13.52 -12.86 2.13
C ILE A 434 -12.83 -12.08 3.25
N THR A 435 -12.03 -12.77 4.04
CA THR A 435 -11.18 -12.17 5.08
C THR A 435 -9.71 -12.49 4.81
N ALA A 436 -8.86 -11.48 4.80
CA ALA A 436 -7.40 -11.64 4.71
C ALA A 436 -6.70 -10.91 5.86
N ASP A 437 -5.94 -11.63 6.68
CA ASP A 437 -5.22 -11.08 7.83
C ASP A 437 -3.75 -11.53 7.82
N GLY A 438 -2.81 -10.61 8.10
CA GLY A 438 -1.37 -10.93 8.14
C GLY A 438 -0.76 -11.12 6.74
N VAL A 439 -1.13 -10.24 5.81
CA VAL A 439 -0.78 -10.33 4.39
C VAL A 439 0.53 -9.59 4.12
N PHE A 440 1.49 -10.25 3.45
CA PHE A 440 2.66 -9.56 2.91
C PHE A 440 2.89 -9.90 1.44
N THR A 441 2.90 -8.89 0.59
CA THR A 441 3.07 -9.08 -0.85
C THR A 441 4.15 -8.17 -1.42
N LEU A 442 4.91 -8.73 -2.36
CA LEU A 442 5.81 -8.02 -3.25
C LEU A 442 5.23 -8.15 -4.66
N GLY A 443 5.13 -7.03 -5.38
CA GLY A 443 4.54 -7.00 -6.71
C GLY A 443 4.96 -5.78 -7.53
N ASN A 444 4.23 -5.56 -8.60
CA ASN A 444 4.56 -4.55 -9.62
C ASN A 444 3.30 -3.85 -10.17
N ASP A 445 2.13 -4.08 -9.58
CA ASP A 445 0.86 -3.43 -9.93
C ASP A 445 0.03 -3.09 -8.67
N ASP A 446 -1.30 -3.13 -8.68
CA ASP A 446 -2.08 -2.69 -7.52
C ASP A 446 -1.71 -3.48 -6.24
N ALA A 447 -1.47 -2.80 -5.12
CA ALA A 447 -1.19 -3.48 -3.85
C ALA A 447 -2.43 -4.24 -3.34
N PHE A 448 -3.62 -3.67 -3.55
CA PHE A 448 -4.90 -4.34 -3.46
C PHE A 448 -5.78 -3.94 -4.65
N ALA A 449 -6.47 -4.92 -5.22
CA ALA A 449 -7.46 -4.73 -6.26
C ALA A 449 -8.77 -5.49 -5.97
N SER A 450 -9.86 -5.02 -6.57
CA SER A 450 -11.11 -5.76 -6.72
C SER A 450 -11.94 -5.11 -7.82
N GLY A 451 -12.83 -5.86 -8.47
CA GLY A 451 -13.69 -5.34 -9.53
C GLY A 451 -13.11 -5.45 -10.93
N HIS A 452 -12.02 -6.19 -11.11
CA HIS A 452 -11.55 -6.66 -12.41
C HIS A 452 -12.13 -8.05 -12.68
N TYR A 453 -13.33 -8.09 -13.26
CA TYR A 453 -14.03 -9.34 -13.54
C TYR A 453 -13.54 -10.00 -14.82
N ASN A 454 -13.67 -11.32 -14.88
CA ASN A 454 -13.33 -12.16 -16.00
C ASN A 454 -14.58 -12.78 -16.67
N PRO A 455 -14.53 -13.00 -18.01
CA PRO A 455 -13.40 -12.72 -18.87
C PRO A 455 -13.29 -11.24 -19.21
N SER A 456 -12.20 -10.60 -18.78
CA SER A 456 -11.95 -9.23 -19.20
C SER A 456 -11.59 -9.20 -20.69
N ASP A 457 -11.53 -7.99 -21.27
CA ASP A 457 -11.39 -7.76 -22.72
C ASP A 457 -10.16 -8.45 -23.39
N GLY A 458 -9.27 -9.09 -22.61
CA GLY A 458 -8.10 -9.83 -23.08
C GLY A 458 -8.14 -11.36 -23.00
N PHE A 459 -9.14 -11.98 -22.37
CA PHE A 459 -9.05 -13.41 -21.97
C PHE A 459 -10.14 -14.34 -22.53
N THR A 460 -11.01 -13.85 -23.42
CA THR A 460 -12.06 -14.69 -24.06
C THR A 460 -12.05 -14.60 -25.58
N PRO A 461 -12.36 -15.71 -26.30
CA PRO A 461 -12.39 -15.77 -27.77
C PRO A 461 -13.15 -14.66 -28.50
N LEU A 462 -14.19 -14.09 -27.88
CA LEU A 462 -15.04 -13.06 -28.51
C LEU A 462 -14.66 -11.63 -28.12
N ALA A 463 -13.70 -11.46 -27.22
CA ALA A 463 -13.25 -10.14 -26.81
C ALA A 463 -12.34 -9.51 -27.87
N SER A 464 -12.48 -8.19 -28.02
CA SER A 464 -11.70 -7.42 -29.01
C SER A 464 -10.22 -7.39 -28.71
N GLY A 465 -9.81 -7.48 -27.44
CA GLY A 465 -8.39 -7.67 -27.10
C GLY A 465 -7.84 -9.00 -27.58
N VAL A 466 -8.66 -10.01 -27.89
CA VAL A 466 -8.22 -11.28 -28.47
C VAL A 466 -8.22 -11.24 -29.99
N TRP A 467 -9.37 -11.02 -30.64
CA TRP A 467 -9.47 -11.19 -32.09
C TRP A 467 -8.73 -10.10 -32.90
N ASN A 468 -8.50 -8.90 -32.35
CA ASN A 468 -7.71 -7.86 -33.03
C ASN A 468 -6.28 -8.35 -33.35
N ASN A 469 -5.72 -9.22 -32.50
CA ASN A 469 -4.36 -9.75 -32.68
C ASN A 469 -4.24 -10.79 -33.80
N PHE A 470 -5.38 -11.25 -34.34
CA PHE A 470 -5.45 -12.12 -35.50
C PHE A 470 -5.97 -11.39 -36.74
N GLN A 471 -6.06 -10.06 -36.69
CA GLN A 471 -6.48 -9.22 -37.80
C GLN A 471 -7.85 -9.62 -38.39
N LEU A 472 -8.74 -10.19 -37.56
CA LEU A 472 -10.13 -10.44 -37.97
C LEU A 472 -10.79 -9.10 -38.37
N GLY A 473 -11.74 -9.14 -39.30
CA GLY A 473 -12.32 -7.96 -39.95
C GLY A 473 -11.49 -7.34 -41.06
N THR A 474 -10.27 -7.82 -41.30
CA THR A 474 -9.37 -7.32 -42.35
C THR A 474 -9.07 -8.35 -43.44
N ALA A 475 -8.49 -7.91 -44.55
CA ALA A 475 -8.02 -8.80 -45.62
C ALA A 475 -6.85 -9.72 -45.19
N GLY A 476 -6.21 -9.45 -44.04
CA GLY A 476 -5.08 -10.21 -43.49
C GLY A 476 -5.44 -11.21 -42.39
N ALA A 477 -6.73 -11.50 -42.19
CA ALA A 477 -7.21 -12.32 -41.07
C ALA A 477 -6.49 -13.68 -40.94
N ASP A 478 -5.90 -13.93 -39.76
CA ASP A 478 -5.31 -15.21 -39.35
C ASP A 478 -6.37 -16.10 -38.69
N VAL A 479 -7.25 -16.66 -39.52
CA VAL A 479 -8.33 -17.55 -39.05
C VAL A 479 -7.76 -18.79 -38.36
N GLN A 480 -6.68 -19.39 -38.87
CA GLN A 480 -6.13 -20.61 -38.30
C GLN A 480 -5.50 -20.38 -36.93
N GLY A 481 -4.74 -19.28 -36.76
CA GLY A 481 -4.20 -18.88 -35.48
C GLY A 481 -5.30 -18.59 -34.47
N TYR A 482 -6.35 -17.87 -34.89
CA TYR A 482 -7.49 -17.58 -34.04
C TYR A 482 -8.17 -18.87 -33.53
N VAL A 483 -8.56 -19.78 -34.42
CA VAL A 483 -9.26 -21.01 -33.99
C VAL A 483 -8.39 -21.94 -33.14
N ASN A 484 -7.06 -21.91 -33.30
CA ASN A 484 -6.15 -22.65 -32.43
C ASN A 484 -6.11 -22.04 -31.02
N THR A 485 -6.05 -20.71 -30.90
CA THR A 485 -6.12 -20.03 -29.60
C THR A 485 -7.47 -20.27 -28.93
N VAL A 486 -8.60 -20.17 -29.65
CA VAL A 486 -9.93 -20.50 -29.11
C VAL A 486 -9.98 -21.94 -28.60
N ALA A 487 -9.43 -22.89 -29.34
CA ALA A 487 -9.41 -24.28 -28.91
C ALA A 487 -8.57 -24.50 -27.63
N ALA A 488 -7.61 -23.63 -27.33
CA ALA A 488 -6.90 -23.65 -26.06
C ALA A 488 -7.80 -23.21 -24.90
N HIS A 489 -8.58 -22.13 -25.09
CA HIS A 489 -9.60 -21.70 -24.11
C HIS A 489 -10.63 -22.81 -23.88
N ASP A 490 -11.16 -23.41 -24.96
CA ASP A 490 -12.12 -24.52 -24.89
C ASP A 490 -11.54 -25.74 -24.14
N ALA A 491 -10.25 -26.06 -24.36
CA ALA A 491 -9.59 -27.15 -23.67
C ALA A 491 -9.47 -26.89 -22.16
N VAL A 492 -9.15 -25.65 -21.76
CA VAL A 492 -9.07 -25.25 -20.35
C VAL A 492 -10.46 -25.24 -19.72
N ALA A 493 -11.45 -24.64 -20.38
CA ALA A 493 -12.85 -24.64 -19.97
C ALA A 493 -13.40 -26.05 -19.76
N GLY A 494 -13.16 -26.94 -20.72
CA GLY A 494 -13.59 -28.34 -20.66
C GLY A 494 -12.87 -29.13 -19.57
N TYR A 495 -11.58 -28.88 -19.35
CA TYR A 495 -10.80 -29.54 -18.30
C TYR A 495 -11.21 -29.10 -16.90
N LEU A 496 -11.44 -27.80 -16.72
CA LEU A 496 -11.80 -27.23 -15.42
C LEU A 496 -13.30 -27.31 -15.12
N GLY A 497 -14.14 -27.37 -16.15
CA GLY A 497 -15.60 -27.45 -16.01
C GLY A 497 -16.25 -26.08 -15.78
N PHE A 498 -15.87 -25.07 -16.55
CA PHE A 498 -16.47 -23.73 -16.50
C PHE A 498 -16.72 -23.17 -17.90
N ASP A 499 -17.41 -22.03 -17.97
CA ASP A 499 -17.62 -21.28 -19.21
C ASP A 499 -16.63 -20.12 -19.30
N SER A 500 -15.76 -20.12 -20.32
CA SER A 500 -14.81 -19.02 -20.56
C SER A 500 -15.46 -17.66 -20.83
N TYR A 501 -16.76 -17.62 -21.12
CA TYR A 501 -17.53 -16.37 -21.26
C TYR A 501 -18.14 -15.87 -19.95
N HIS A 502 -18.29 -16.75 -18.95
CA HIS A 502 -18.94 -16.49 -17.67
C HIS A 502 -18.07 -17.02 -16.53
N TRP A 503 -16.85 -16.47 -16.45
CA TRP A 503 -15.90 -16.84 -15.41
C TRP A 503 -16.30 -16.25 -14.07
N ASP A 504 -16.69 -14.97 -14.05
CA ASP A 504 -17.26 -14.35 -12.87
C ASP A 504 -18.79 -14.25 -12.97
N THR A 505 -19.47 -14.75 -11.95
CA THR A 505 -20.94 -14.81 -11.89
C THR A 505 -21.53 -14.09 -10.69
N GLU A 506 -20.70 -13.60 -9.77
CA GLU A 506 -21.13 -13.11 -8.46
C GLU A 506 -20.73 -11.65 -8.21
N ASP A 507 -21.54 -10.92 -7.45
CA ASP A 507 -21.14 -9.60 -6.93
C ASP A 507 -19.97 -9.74 -5.93
N SER A 508 -19.12 -8.71 -5.82
CA SER A 508 -18.13 -8.62 -4.74
C SER A 508 -18.80 -8.05 -3.48
N LYS A 509 -18.67 -8.74 -2.35
CA LYS A 509 -19.34 -8.37 -1.10
C LYS A 509 -18.56 -8.79 0.13
N SER A 510 -18.57 -7.95 1.17
CA SER A 510 -18.01 -8.26 2.50
C SER A 510 -16.53 -8.63 2.43
N ILE A 511 -15.70 -7.76 1.86
CA ILE A 511 -14.26 -7.99 1.75
C ILE A 511 -13.55 -7.26 2.89
N SER A 512 -12.82 -8.00 3.72
CA SER A 512 -12.05 -7.45 4.83
C SER A 512 -10.57 -7.81 4.70
N VAL A 513 -9.70 -6.80 4.69
CA VAL A 513 -8.25 -6.97 4.62
C VAL A 513 -7.59 -6.27 5.80
N SER A 514 -6.78 -6.99 6.57
CA SER A 514 -6.13 -6.45 7.76
C SER A 514 -4.67 -6.85 7.92
N ASN A 515 -3.93 -6.03 8.69
CA ASN A 515 -2.54 -6.27 9.07
C ASN A 515 -1.69 -6.61 7.85
N THR A 516 -1.66 -5.68 6.90
CA THR A 516 -1.06 -5.90 5.59
C THR A 516 0.16 -5.00 5.40
N LEU A 517 1.23 -5.56 4.81
CA LEU A 517 2.35 -4.81 4.27
C LEU A 517 2.59 -5.20 2.81
N ASN A 518 2.42 -4.25 1.89
CA ASN A 518 2.70 -4.46 0.47
C ASN A 518 3.86 -3.59 0.03
N TRP A 519 4.64 -4.13 -0.90
CA TRP A 519 5.51 -3.35 -1.76
C TRP A 519 5.10 -3.57 -3.21
N SER A 520 4.86 -2.48 -3.91
CA SER A 520 4.62 -2.51 -5.34
C SER A 520 5.42 -1.41 -6.03
N VAL A 521 5.77 -1.62 -7.29
CA VAL A 521 6.53 -0.67 -8.10
C VAL A 521 6.00 -0.62 -9.52
N ALA A 522 6.37 0.41 -10.29
CA ALA A 522 6.11 0.62 -11.72
C ALA A 522 4.66 0.83 -12.16
N ALA A 523 3.67 0.13 -11.60
CA ALA A 523 2.25 0.34 -11.89
C ALA A 523 1.40 0.33 -10.61
N GLY A 524 0.07 0.36 -10.78
CA GLY A 524 -0.89 0.14 -9.70
C GLY A 524 -1.08 1.23 -8.66
N ASN A 525 -2.16 1.09 -7.93
CA ASN A 525 -2.60 1.91 -6.81
C ASN A 525 -2.32 1.20 -5.49
N ALA A 526 -2.38 1.93 -4.37
CA ALA A 526 -2.39 1.29 -3.06
C ALA A 526 -3.66 0.44 -2.86
N ILE A 527 -4.83 0.98 -3.20
CA ILE A 527 -6.12 0.29 -3.18
C ILE A 527 -6.91 0.69 -4.43
N ARG A 528 -7.26 -0.26 -5.29
CA ARG A 528 -8.18 -0.06 -6.42
C ARG A 528 -9.47 -0.85 -6.24
N ILE A 529 -10.62 -0.18 -6.41
CA ILE A 529 -11.95 -0.81 -6.45
C ILE A 529 -12.63 -0.44 -7.79
N GLY A 530 -13.00 -1.43 -8.59
CA GLY A 530 -13.57 -1.26 -9.93
C GLY A 530 -12.56 -1.56 -11.05
N TRP A 531 -12.67 -0.84 -12.18
CA TRP A 531 -12.01 -1.06 -13.49
C TRP A 531 -12.93 -1.72 -14.50
N SER A 532 -13.09 -3.04 -14.44
CA SER A 532 -13.91 -3.82 -15.38
C SER A 532 -14.91 -4.70 -14.62
N PRO A 533 -15.90 -4.12 -13.94
CA PRO A 533 -16.86 -4.85 -13.12
C PRO A 533 -18.01 -5.46 -13.94
N TYR A 534 -18.10 -5.17 -15.25
CA TYR A 534 -19.17 -5.64 -16.15
C TYR A 534 -20.61 -5.52 -15.62
N GLY A 535 -20.86 -4.48 -14.81
CA GLY A 535 -22.16 -4.23 -14.20
C GLY A 535 -22.37 -4.87 -12.83
N TYR A 536 -21.50 -5.77 -12.36
CA TYR A 536 -21.59 -6.36 -11.02
C TYR A 536 -21.44 -5.29 -9.92
N ARG A 537 -21.99 -5.57 -8.74
CA ARG A 537 -21.94 -4.69 -7.57
C ARG A 537 -20.68 -4.95 -6.76
N LEU A 538 -20.10 -3.87 -6.25
CA LEU A 538 -18.94 -3.91 -5.36
C LEU A 538 -19.34 -3.32 -4.00
N THR A 539 -19.51 -4.18 -3.00
CA THR A 539 -20.15 -3.84 -1.71
C THR A 539 -19.27 -4.18 -0.51
N ASP A 540 -19.29 -3.31 0.51
CA ASP A 540 -18.69 -3.56 1.83
C ASP A 540 -17.20 -3.96 1.84
N TYR A 541 -16.32 -3.00 1.48
CA TYR A 541 -14.86 -3.17 1.61
C TYR A 541 -14.34 -2.51 2.90
N THR A 542 -13.60 -3.27 3.70
CA THR A 542 -12.93 -2.80 4.91
C THR A 542 -11.44 -3.11 4.87
N PHE A 543 -10.64 -2.09 5.15
CA PHE A 543 -9.19 -2.19 5.29
C PHE A 543 -8.82 -1.70 6.68
N ASP A 544 -8.10 -2.50 7.46
CA ASP A 544 -7.62 -2.10 8.79
C ASP A 544 -6.13 -2.42 8.95
N ASN A 545 -5.33 -1.41 9.30
CA ASN A 545 -3.87 -1.55 9.32
C ASN A 545 -3.31 -2.04 7.97
N PHE A 546 -3.74 -1.39 6.89
CA PHE A 546 -3.26 -1.64 5.53
C PHE A 546 -2.07 -0.72 5.23
N ASN A 547 -0.92 -1.30 4.93
CA ASN A 547 0.31 -0.53 4.73
C ASN A 547 0.90 -0.79 3.35
N SER A 548 1.01 0.26 2.54
CA SER A 548 1.47 0.15 1.16
C SER A 548 2.70 1.01 0.92
N VAL A 549 3.72 0.42 0.28
CA VAL A 549 5.03 1.02 0.01
C VAL A 549 5.28 1.05 -1.49
N SER A 550 5.70 2.22 -2.00
CA SER A 550 6.12 2.43 -3.39
C SER A 550 5.09 2.35 -4.55
N PRO A 551 3.74 2.32 -4.39
CA PRO A 551 2.86 2.26 -5.57
C PRO A 551 3.07 3.46 -6.50
N TRP A 552 2.88 3.25 -7.80
CA TRP A 552 3.23 4.25 -8.82
C TRP A 552 2.06 5.13 -9.26
N ALA A 553 0.86 4.57 -9.41
CA ALA A 553 -0.29 5.30 -9.95
C ALA A 553 -0.86 6.25 -8.89
N GLY A 554 -1.48 5.72 -7.84
CA GLY A 554 -2.16 6.52 -6.83
C GLY A 554 -2.43 5.78 -5.52
N GLY A 555 -3.14 6.44 -4.60
CA GLY A 555 -3.50 5.89 -3.30
C GLY A 555 -4.77 5.03 -3.36
N ILE A 556 -5.90 5.60 -2.92
CA ILE A 556 -7.20 4.92 -2.86
C ILE A 556 -8.07 5.38 -4.02
N TYR A 557 -8.38 4.45 -4.91
CA TYR A 557 -8.96 4.70 -6.22
C TYR A 557 -10.22 3.87 -6.45
N THR A 558 -11.29 4.53 -6.89
CA THR A 558 -12.45 3.84 -7.45
C THR A 558 -12.45 3.99 -8.95
N HIS A 559 -12.21 2.93 -9.71
CA HIS A 559 -12.07 3.04 -11.16
C HIS A 559 -13.38 2.74 -11.88
N ASN A 560 -13.88 3.70 -12.66
CA ASN A 560 -15.07 3.55 -13.51
C ASN A 560 -14.63 3.32 -14.96
N GLY A 561 -13.94 2.21 -15.25
CA GLY A 561 -13.34 1.97 -16.58
C GLY A 561 -14.37 2.00 -17.73
N PRO A 562 -13.98 1.68 -18.97
CA PRO A 562 -14.87 1.78 -20.14
C PRO A 562 -16.12 0.89 -20.04
N ASN A 563 -16.11 -0.10 -19.13
CA ASN A 563 -17.16 -1.06 -18.88
C ASN A 563 -18.16 -0.55 -17.81
N PRO A 564 -19.40 -1.09 -17.74
CA PRO A 564 -20.47 -0.46 -16.98
C PRO A 564 -20.19 -0.15 -15.53
N TYR A 565 -20.80 0.94 -15.02
CA TYR A 565 -20.52 1.50 -13.70
C TYR A 565 -20.59 0.44 -12.57
N PRO A 566 -19.54 0.32 -11.71
CA PRO A 566 -19.37 -0.75 -10.71
C PRO A 566 -20.35 -0.77 -9.52
N ARG A 567 -21.30 0.18 -9.43
CA ARG A 567 -22.28 0.26 -8.32
C ARG A 567 -21.62 0.11 -6.94
N ILE A 568 -20.53 0.85 -6.71
CA ILE A 568 -19.74 0.77 -5.47
C ILE A 568 -20.57 1.30 -4.31
N GLN A 569 -20.68 0.53 -3.22
CA GLN A 569 -21.51 0.92 -2.08
C GLN A 569 -20.70 1.53 -0.92
N SER A 570 -19.65 0.86 -0.44
CA SER A 570 -18.86 1.38 0.67
C SER A 570 -17.42 0.92 0.71
N ILE A 571 -16.55 1.85 1.12
CA ILE A 571 -15.13 1.63 1.34
C ILE A 571 -14.76 2.26 2.68
N VAL A 572 -14.17 1.47 3.58
CA VAL A 572 -13.72 1.90 4.91
C VAL A 572 -12.24 1.56 5.05
N VAL A 573 -11.40 2.55 5.35
CA VAL A 573 -9.96 2.35 5.59
C VAL A 573 -9.60 2.92 6.95
N ARG A 574 -8.98 2.10 7.80
CA ARG A 574 -8.62 2.44 9.17
C ARG A 574 -7.18 2.12 9.49
N ASN A 575 -6.55 2.93 10.32
CA ASN A 575 -5.22 2.66 10.90
C ASN A 575 -4.12 2.39 9.86
N SER A 576 -4.28 2.91 8.64
CA SER A 576 -3.46 2.56 7.49
C SER A 576 -2.34 3.56 7.22
N SER A 577 -1.30 3.10 6.51
CA SER A 577 -0.18 3.93 6.05
C SER A 577 0.03 3.75 4.55
N ILE A 578 -0.14 4.82 3.79
CA ILE A 578 0.01 4.81 2.34
C ILE A 578 1.21 5.67 1.97
N ASP A 579 2.26 5.04 1.44
CA ASP A 579 3.41 5.77 0.93
C ASP A 579 3.10 6.42 -0.42
N THR A 580 3.01 7.75 -0.42
CA THR A 580 2.68 8.56 -1.60
C THR A 580 3.92 9.04 -2.36
N SER A 581 5.10 8.53 -2.02
CA SER A 581 6.38 9.07 -2.51
C SER A 581 6.58 8.96 -4.02
N ARG A 582 5.89 8.00 -4.67
CA ARG A 582 5.99 7.74 -6.11
C ARG A 582 4.73 8.05 -6.91
N PHE A 583 3.69 8.57 -6.26
CA PHE A 583 2.41 8.71 -6.93
C PHE A 583 2.50 9.69 -8.08
N THR A 584 2.10 9.24 -9.25
CA THR A 584 1.86 10.08 -10.41
C THR A 584 0.49 10.75 -10.36
N GLN A 585 -0.41 10.23 -9.53
CA GLN A 585 -1.74 10.74 -9.28
C GLN A 585 -1.96 11.05 -7.78
N GLY A 586 -3.16 11.48 -7.41
CA GLY A 586 -3.50 11.87 -6.05
C GLY A 586 -3.44 10.75 -5.02
N PRO A 587 -3.46 11.06 -3.71
CA PRO A 587 -3.68 10.05 -2.68
C PRO A 587 -5.11 9.51 -2.70
N LEU A 588 -6.08 10.29 -3.20
CA LEU A 588 -7.49 9.92 -3.25
C LEU A 588 -8.12 10.27 -4.61
N TRP A 589 -8.77 9.29 -5.22
CA TRP A 589 -9.63 9.52 -6.38
C TRP A 589 -10.89 8.66 -6.29
N LEU A 590 -12.00 9.31 -5.92
CA LEU A 590 -13.31 8.70 -5.91
C LEU A 590 -14.16 9.22 -7.06
N GLY A 591 -14.73 8.28 -7.81
CA GLY A 591 -15.68 8.50 -8.88
C GLY A 591 -16.92 7.65 -8.61
N GLY A 592 -17.93 8.23 -7.98
CA GLY A 592 -19.23 7.58 -7.85
C GLY A 592 -20.19 7.86 -9.02
N GLY A 593 -21.38 7.30 -8.93
CA GLY A 593 -22.42 7.50 -9.93
C GLY A 593 -23.05 8.89 -9.84
N ASN A 594 -23.49 9.39 -10.99
CA ASN A 594 -24.07 10.72 -11.16
C ASN A 594 -25.61 10.70 -11.34
N GLY A 595 -26.25 9.55 -11.10
CA GLY A 595 -27.69 9.33 -11.28
C GLY A 595 -28.12 8.99 -12.71
N SER A 596 -27.23 9.06 -13.71
CA SER A 596 -27.61 8.68 -15.08
C SER A 596 -27.92 7.19 -15.17
N THR A 597 -28.81 6.80 -16.08
CA THR A 597 -29.09 5.37 -16.33
C THR A 597 -28.03 4.78 -17.25
N GLN A 598 -27.65 3.54 -16.96
CA GLN A 598 -26.82 2.70 -17.80
C GLN A 598 -27.61 1.43 -18.17
N THR A 599 -27.35 0.88 -19.36
CA THR A 599 -28.05 -0.28 -19.88
C THR A 599 -27.07 -1.42 -20.09
N ILE A 600 -27.49 -2.64 -19.73
CA ILE A 600 -26.83 -3.88 -20.09
C ILE A 600 -27.76 -4.63 -21.04
N THR A 601 -27.25 -5.01 -22.22
CA THR A 601 -28.03 -5.69 -23.25
C THR A 601 -28.19 -7.18 -22.96
N ALA A 602 -29.18 -7.82 -23.58
CA ALA A 602 -29.32 -9.28 -23.52
C ALA A 602 -28.09 -10.01 -24.08
N ASP A 603 -27.47 -9.48 -25.15
CA ASP A 603 -26.27 -10.04 -25.75
C ASP A 603 -25.04 -9.89 -24.85
N GLN A 604 -24.88 -8.76 -24.18
CA GLN A 604 -23.82 -8.55 -23.18
C GLN A 604 -23.86 -9.60 -22.06
N GLN A 605 -25.08 -9.91 -21.58
CA GLN A 605 -25.28 -10.94 -20.55
C GLN A 605 -24.97 -12.34 -21.09
N ALA A 606 -25.49 -12.69 -22.27
CA ALA A 606 -25.41 -14.05 -22.78
C ALA A 606 -24.04 -14.40 -23.40
N THR A 607 -23.28 -13.39 -23.84
CA THR A 607 -22.08 -13.59 -24.67
C THR A 607 -20.79 -13.08 -24.00
N TYR A 608 -20.88 -12.09 -23.11
CA TYR A 608 -19.72 -11.36 -22.59
C TYR A 608 -19.61 -11.34 -21.06
N GLY A 609 -20.40 -12.16 -20.36
CA GLY A 609 -20.29 -12.30 -18.91
C GLY A 609 -20.75 -11.08 -18.11
N TYR A 610 -21.54 -10.18 -18.69
CA TYR A 610 -22.05 -9.02 -17.97
C TYR A 610 -23.11 -9.44 -16.94
N ALA A 611 -23.20 -8.67 -15.86
CA ALA A 611 -24.10 -8.96 -14.76
C ALA A 611 -25.54 -9.25 -15.24
N PRO A 612 -26.13 -10.38 -14.84
CA PRO A 612 -27.44 -10.79 -15.32
C PRO A 612 -28.54 -9.81 -14.87
N ASN A 613 -29.62 -9.75 -15.64
CA ASN A 613 -30.81 -8.99 -15.26
C ASN A 613 -31.29 -9.48 -13.88
N PRO A 614 -31.47 -8.57 -12.89
CA PRO A 614 -31.89 -8.95 -11.54
C PRO A 614 -33.18 -9.77 -11.43
N ASP A 615 -34.06 -9.74 -12.45
CA ASP A 615 -35.28 -10.55 -12.51
C ASP A 615 -35.08 -11.96 -13.13
N GLY A 616 -33.87 -12.28 -13.60
CA GLY A 616 -33.51 -13.56 -14.21
C GLY A 616 -33.99 -13.76 -15.66
N SER A 617 -34.61 -12.77 -16.29
CA SER A 617 -35.17 -12.89 -17.66
C SER A 617 -34.12 -12.95 -18.78
N GLY A 618 -32.88 -12.51 -18.50
CA GLY A 618 -31.82 -12.35 -19.50
C GLY A 618 -32.11 -11.25 -20.54
N THR A 619 -33.16 -10.45 -20.38
CA THR A 619 -33.46 -9.33 -21.28
C THR A 619 -32.59 -8.12 -20.99
N THR A 620 -32.50 -7.21 -21.95
CA THR A 620 -31.88 -5.89 -21.74
C THR A 620 -32.52 -5.17 -20.56
N TYR A 621 -31.70 -4.63 -19.64
CA TYR A 621 -32.19 -3.89 -18.48
C TYR A 621 -31.37 -2.62 -18.23
N GLY A 622 -32.00 -1.63 -17.60
CA GLY A 622 -31.37 -0.38 -17.20
C GLY A 622 -31.21 -0.29 -15.69
N TYR A 623 -30.12 0.33 -15.22
CA TYR A 623 -29.91 0.62 -13.80
C TYR A 623 -29.31 2.03 -13.62
N PRO A 624 -29.62 2.72 -12.51
CA PRO A 624 -29.03 4.02 -12.23
C PRO A 624 -27.57 3.90 -11.77
N ARG A 625 -26.73 4.82 -12.22
CA ARG A 625 -25.39 5.05 -11.66
C ARG A 625 -25.55 5.73 -10.31
N THR A 626 -25.66 4.96 -9.24
CA THR A 626 -25.84 5.49 -7.88
C THR A 626 -24.54 6.06 -7.32
N PRO A 627 -24.60 7.13 -6.50
CA PRO A 627 -23.45 7.57 -5.70
C PRO A 627 -22.91 6.44 -4.82
N ILE A 628 -21.63 6.53 -4.46
CA ILE A 628 -21.05 5.66 -3.43
C ILE A 628 -21.73 6.01 -2.10
N GLY A 629 -22.28 5.01 -1.39
CA GLY A 629 -23.02 5.25 -0.15
C GLY A 629 -22.13 5.80 0.96
N THR A 630 -21.01 5.12 1.24
CA THR A 630 -20.13 5.43 2.38
C THR A 630 -18.65 5.36 2.01
N PHE A 631 -17.90 6.41 2.32
CA PHE A 631 -16.44 6.41 2.25
C PHE A 631 -15.87 6.91 3.59
N ILE A 632 -15.10 6.08 4.27
CA ILE A 632 -14.51 6.42 5.57
C ILE A 632 -13.01 6.21 5.53
N LEU A 633 -12.26 7.26 5.87
CA LEU A 633 -10.85 7.18 6.25
C LEU A 633 -10.72 7.56 7.72
N ASP A 634 -10.15 6.68 8.53
CA ASP A 634 -9.93 6.93 9.96
C ASP A 634 -8.50 6.57 10.36
N ASN A 635 -7.75 7.53 10.92
CA ASN A 635 -6.35 7.33 11.33
C ASN A 635 -5.42 6.87 10.18
N VAL A 636 -5.66 7.39 8.97
CA VAL A 636 -4.87 7.08 7.77
C VAL A 636 -3.75 8.09 7.57
N TRP A 637 -2.55 7.59 7.24
CA TRP A 637 -1.35 8.39 7.01
C TRP A 637 -0.90 8.34 5.55
N PHE A 638 -0.54 9.51 5.01
CA PHE A 638 0.08 9.68 3.70
C PHE A 638 1.50 10.22 3.86
N SER A 639 2.48 9.59 3.20
CA SER A 639 3.90 9.86 3.48
C SER A 639 4.42 11.22 3.07
N ARG A 640 3.87 11.81 2.01
CA ARG A 640 4.26 13.12 1.50
C ARG A 640 3.02 13.97 1.22
N GLN A 641 3.22 15.28 1.20
CA GLN A 641 2.21 16.19 0.71
C GLN A 641 2.11 16.07 -0.82
N ASN A 642 0.99 15.52 -1.31
CA ASN A 642 0.66 15.46 -2.73
C ASN A 642 -0.66 16.23 -2.95
N THR A 643 -0.74 17.05 -4.01
CA THR A 643 -1.59 18.25 -4.04
C THR A 643 -2.94 18.08 -4.73
N SER A 644 -3.31 16.90 -5.24
CA SER A 644 -4.60 16.69 -5.91
C SER A 644 -5.33 15.48 -5.35
N SER A 645 -6.45 15.69 -4.66
CA SER A 645 -7.39 14.62 -4.29
C SER A 645 -8.77 14.96 -4.84
N THR A 646 -9.47 13.98 -5.40
CA THR A 646 -10.82 14.17 -5.95
C THR A 646 -11.81 13.25 -5.30
N LEU A 647 -12.93 13.80 -4.83
CA LEU A 647 -14.07 13.06 -4.32
C LEU A 647 -15.31 13.44 -5.15
N ASN A 648 -15.84 12.48 -5.90
CA ASN A 648 -17.02 12.70 -6.73
C ASN A 648 -18.12 11.68 -6.42
N GLY A 649 -19.38 12.14 -6.34
CA GLY A 649 -20.56 11.27 -6.35
C GLY A 649 -20.61 10.32 -5.16
N THR A 650 -20.49 10.83 -3.94
CA THR A 650 -20.52 10.02 -2.71
C THR A 650 -21.50 10.60 -1.71
N THR A 651 -22.39 9.79 -1.13
CA THR A 651 -23.41 10.24 -0.20
C THR A 651 -22.80 10.64 1.15
N ASN A 652 -21.99 9.79 1.77
CA ASN A 652 -21.39 10.07 3.08
C ASN A 652 -19.87 9.88 3.05
N VAL A 653 -19.13 10.96 3.27
CA VAL A 653 -17.68 10.96 3.42
C VAL A 653 -17.30 11.33 4.85
N THR A 654 -16.48 10.50 5.49
CA THR A 654 -15.86 10.80 6.77
C THR A 654 -14.35 10.69 6.66
N LEU A 655 -13.64 11.78 6.95
CA LEU A 655 -12.18 11.84 7.01
C LEU A 655 -11.78 12.21 8.43
N ASN A 656 -11.31 11.24 9.20
CA ASN A 656 -10.97 11.42 10.62
C ASN A 656 -9.50 11.13 10.88
N ASN A 657 -8.84 11.98 11.69
CA ASN A 657 -7.46 11.75 12.15
C ASN A 657 -6.45 11.50 11.01
N LEU A 658 -6.63 12.18 9.87
CA LEU A 658 -5.72 12.02 8.75
C LEU A 658 -4.37 12.67 9.03
N ARG A 659 -3.30 12.07 8.53
CA ARG A 659 -1.96 12.63 8.57
C ARG A 659 -1.34 12.70 7.19
N VAL A 660 -0.66 13.80 6.90
CA VAL A 660 0.08 14.02 5.65
C VAL A 660 1.48 14.47 6.00
N ALA A 661 2.50 13.78 5.48
CA ALA A 661 3.91 14.04 5.80
C ALA A 661 4.18 14.09 7.31
N GLY A 662 3.58 13.16 8.07
CA GLY A 662 3.71 13.09 9.54
C GLY A 662 2.83 14.04 10.33
N ARG A 663 2.31 15.12 9.71
CA ARG A 663 1.51 16.15 10.37
C ARG A 663 0.02 15.79 10.37
N LEU A 664 -0.65 16.03 11.48
CA LEU A 664 -2.12 15.90 11.58
C LEU A 664 -2.78 16.94 10.66
N VAL A 665 -3.83 16.53 9.95
CA VAL A 665 -4.64 17.41 9.11
C VAL A 665 -5.62 18.16 10.02
N GLU A 666 -5.28 19.39 10.35
CA GLU A 666 -6.08 20.33 11.15
C GLU A 666 -6.68 21.44 10.28
N TYR A 667 -6.11 21.67 9.09
CA TYR A 667 -6.54 22.65 8.10
C TYR A 667 -6.79 22.03 6.72
N THR A 668 -7.79 22.52 6.00
CA THR A 668 -8.14 22.03 4.65
C THR A 668 -7.00 22.13 3.64
N GLY A 669 -6.08 23.10 3.81
CA GLY A 669 -4.91 23.27 2.95
C GLY A 669 -3.86 22.15 3.07
N GLN A 670 -3.90 21.36 4.15
CA GLN A 670 -2.97 20.23 4.34
C GLN A 670 -3.36 18.99 3.53
N LEU A 671 -4.65 18.83 3.23
CA LEU A 671 -5.17 17.82 2.29
C LEU A 671 -6.22 18.48 1.39
N PRO A 672 -5.79 19.14 0.29
CA PRO A 672 -6.70 19.78 -0.64
C PRO A 672 -7.63 18.76 -1.31
N LEU A 673 -8.95 19.01 -1.27
CA LEU A 673 -9.97 18.15 -1.87
C LEU A 673 -10.75 18.91 -2.96
N THR A 674 -10.79 18.35 -4.15
CA THR A 674 -11.80 18.71 -5.16
C THR A 674 -13.03 17.86 -4.91
N THR A 675 -14.17 18.49 -4.61
CA THR A 675 -15.41 17.78 -4.27
C THR A 675 -16.53 18.13 -5.24
N SER A 676 -17.32 17.13 -5.65
CA SER A 676 -18.51 17.32 -6.47
C SER A 676 -19.53 16.21 -6.21
N GLY A 677 -20.82 16.54 -6.11
CA GLY A 677 -21.86 15.54 -5.85
C GLY A 677 -21.68 14.79 -4.52
N ILE A 678 -21.14 15.49 -3.50
CA ILE A 678 -20.99 14.93 -2.16
C ILE A 678 -22.24 15.28 -1.33
N GLY A 679 -22.85 14.28 -0.70
CA GLY A 679 -24.00 14.50 0.18
C GLY A 679 -23.59 15.15 1.50
N THR A 680 -22.79 14.44 2.29
CA THR A 680 -22.20 14.92 3.55
C THR A 680 -20.69 14.67 3.53
N LEU A 681 -19.91 15.71 3.86
CA LEU A 681 -18.48 15.62 4.09
C LEU A 681 -18.17 16.01 5.54
N THR A 682 -17.72 15.05 6.34
CA THR A 682 -17.26 15.27 7.72
C THR A 682 -15.75 15.14 7.77
N THR A 683 -15.06 16.18 8.22
CA THR A 683 -13.60 16.20 8.38
C THR A 683 -13.25 16.55 9.82
N THR A 684 -12.61 15.61 10.54
CA THR A 684 -12.34 15.74 11.97
C THR A 684 -10.95 15.27 12.36
N TYR A 685 -10.49 15.71 13.52
CA TYR A 685 -9.26 15.24 14.14
C TYR A 685 -9.40 15.25 15.67
N THR A 686 -8.53 14.51 16.36
CA THR A 686 -8.44 14.48 17.82
C THR A 686 -7.28 15.37 18.23
N ASP A 687 -7.56 16.43 18.99
CA ASP A 687 -6.54 17.37 19.46
C ASP A 687 -5.70 16.78 20.60
N ALA A 688 -4.67 17.52 21.04
CA ALA A 688 -3.78 17.09 22.12
C ALA A 688 -4.49 16.88 23.48
N SER A 689 -5.69 17.45 23.66
CA SER A 689 -6.52 17.24 24.85
C SER A 689 -7.43 16.01 24.74
N GLY A 690 -7.37 15.28 23.62
CA GLY A 690 -8.21 14.13 23.33
C GLY A 690 -9.62 14.51 22.84
N GLN A 691 -9.87 15.78 22.49
CA GLN A 691 -11.18 16.21 22.00
C GLN A 691 -11.26 16.14 20.48
N THR A 692 -12.41 15.69 19.97
CA THR A 692 -12.71 15.75 18.54
C THR A 692 -12.96 17.20 18.12
N ARG A 693 -12.25 17.65 17.09
CA ARG A 693 -12.35 18.95 16.46
C ARG A 693 -12.68 18.79 14.99
N ASN A 694 -13.34 19.79 14.42
CA ASN A 694 -13.52 19.90 12.98
C ASN A 694 -12.23 20.45 12.36
N VAL A 695 -11.89 19.95 11.17
CA VAL A 695 -10.82 20.54 10.35
C VAL A 695 -11.21 21.98 9.97
N LYS A 696 -10.31 22.93 10.20
CA LYS A 696 -10.53 24.36 9.95
C LYS A 696 -10.32 24.68 8.47
N PRO A 697 -11.20 25.46 7.81
CA PRO A 697 -10.89 25.93 6.47
C PRO A 697 -9.73 26.93 6.52
N GLY A 698 -8.70 26.73 5.70
CA GLY A 698 -7.50 27.57 5.69
C GLY A 698 -6.21 26.79 5.45
N ALA A 699 -5.08 27.33 5.89
CA ALA A 699 -3.76 26.75 5.67
C ALA A 699 -2.79 27.08 6.81
N VAL A 700 -1.87 26.17 7.11
CA VAL A 700 -0.68 26.46 7.91
C VAL A 700 0.42 27.07 7.05
N THR A 701 1.37 27.77 7.66
CA THR A 701 2.53 28.32 6.96
C THR A 701 3.32 27.21 6.25
N SER A 702 3.72 27.45 5.00
CA SER A 702 4.64 26.59 4.23
C SER A 702 6.10 26.94 4.46
N GLY A 703 6.37 28.04 5.16
CA GLY A 703 7.70 28.46 5.55
C GLY A 703 7.66 29.77 6.32
N ASP A 704 8.49 29.88 7.36
CA ASP A 704 8.61 31.09 8.15
C ASP A 704 10.06 31.41 8.52
N THR A 705 10.33 32.69 8.78
CA THR A 705 11.64 33.17 9.20
C THR A 705 11.54 34.56 9.83
N TRP A 706 12.59 35.00 10.50
CA TRP A 706 12.76 36.41 10.87
C TRP A 706 14.15 36.89 10.48
N VAL A 707 14.28 38.18 10.19
CA VAL A 707 15.55 38.82 9.80
C VAL A 707 15.73 40.15 10.53
N GLY A 708 16.98 40.48 10.85
CA GLY A 708 17.33 41.65 11.65
C GLY A 708 18.28 42.62 10.95
N ALA A 709 18.03 43.92 11.13
CA ALA A 709 18.84 45.02 10.61
C ALA A 709 20.14 45.25 11.37
N TRP A 710 20.30 44.66 12.56
CA TRP A 710 21.50 44.79 13.36
C TRP A 710 22.68 44.06 12.72
N SER A 711 23.90 44.58 12.87
CA SER A 711 25.09 44.07 12.19
C SER A 711 25.39 42.59 12.46
N GLY A 712 24.97 42.06 13.61
CA GLY A 712 25.11 40.64 13.93
C GLY A 712 24.08 39.72 13.27
N ASP A 713 22.94 40.26 12.80
CA ASP A 713 21.80 39.48 12.31
C ASP A 713 21.67 39.53 10.77
N GLN A 714 22.29 40.51 10.11
CA GLN A 714 22.00 40.85 8.71
C GLN A 714 22.25 39.76 7.68
N SER A 715 23.19 38.86 7.97
CA SER A 715 23.57 37.73 7.11
C SER A 715 22.94 36.41 7.54
N THR A 716 22.10 36.41 8.57
CA THR A 716 21.54 35.20 9.17
C THR A 716 20.12 34.98 8.65
N ASN A 717 19.84 33.74 8.25
CA ASN A 717 18.49 33.25 8.04
C ASN A 717 18.07 32.50 9.31
N ASN A 718 16.94 32.87 9.90
CA ASN A 718 16.47 32.31 11.15
C ASN A 718 15.24 31.40 10.96
N SER A 719 15.18 30.66 9.85
CA SER A 719 14.03 29.76 9.61
C SER A 719 13.99 28.54 10.55
N ALA A 720 15.12 28.24 11.21
CA ALA A 720 15.22 27.17 12.21
C ALA A 720 15.04 27.68 13.66
N ASP A 721 14.81 28.98 13.85
CA ASP A 721 14.56 29.52 15.19
C ASP A 721 13.17 29.11 15.68
N LEU A 722 13.06 28.82 16.98
CA LEU A 722 11.78 28.44 17.60
C LEU A 722 10.81 29.61 17.78
N THR A 723 11.25 30.85 17.55
CA THR A 723 10.41 32.04 17.67
C THR A 723 10.61 32.98 16.50
N LEU A 724 9.52 33.56 16.02
CA LEU A 724 9.48 34.71 15.12
C LEU A 724 9.64 35.99 15.93
N ILE A 725 10.33 36.99 15.37
CA ILE A 725 10.64 38.24 16.07
C ILE A 725 10.17 39.46 15.26
N THR A 726 9.51 40.39 15.95
CA THR A 726 9.18 41.71 15.39
C THR A 726 9.71 42.80 16.30
N ARG A 727 10.38 43.80 15.71
CA ARG A 727 10.86 44.97 16.42
C ARG A 727 10.91 46.19 15.53
N ASN A 728 10.19 47.24 15.93
CA ASN A 728 10.26 48.55 15.29
C ASN A 728 10.76 49.63 16.26
N THR A 729 11.94 50.17 15.96
CA THR A 729 12.58 51.27 16.70
C THR A 729 12.40 52.65 16.05
N GLY A 730 11.44 52.78 15.12
CA GLY A 730 10.96 54.05 14.56
C GLY A 730 11.45 54.41 13.15
N VAL A 731 12.01 53.46 12.39
CA VAL A 731 12.47 53.69 11.00
C VAL A 731 11.62 52.88 10.03
N GLY A 732 10.69 53.56 9.37
CA GLY A 732 9.59 52.94 8.63
C GLY A 732 8.40 52.62 9.52
N LEU A 733 7.29 52.20 8.92
CA LEU A 733 6.06 51.90 9.66
C LEU A 733 6.16 50.57 10.43
N MET A 734 6.96 49.63 9.92
CA MET A 734 7.14 48.28 10.47
C MET A 734 8.59 48.02 10.92
N GLY A 735 9.50 48.98 10.72
CA GLY A 735 10.95 48.77 10.86
C GLY A 735 11.63 48.40 9.54
N GLU A 736 10.93 48.50 8.41
CA GLU A 736 11.37 47.99 7.10
C GLU A 736 12.44 48.85 6.41
N GLN A 737 12.58 50.11 6.81
CA GLN A 737 13.41 51.12 6.12
C GLN A 737 14.85 51.19 6.63
N TYR A 738 15.25 50.36 7.59
CA TYR A 738 16.64 50.30 8.01
C TYR A 738 17.55 49.83 6.86
N THR A 739 18.64 50.57 6.66
CA THR A 739 19.73 50.16 5.76
C THR A 739 20.67 49.19 6.48
N THR A 740 21.33 48.34 5.71
CA THR A 740 22.38 47.42 6.20
C THR A 740 23.41 48.18 7.04
N GLY A 741 23.58 47.77 8.28
CA GLY A 741 24.54 48.33 9.24
C GLY A 741 23.93 49.36 10.20
N SER A 742 22.64 49.69 10.08
CA SER A 742 22.00 50.73 10.89
C SER A 742 20.79 50.19 11.67
N GLY A 743 20.78 50.44 12.98
CA GLY A 743 19.65 50.14 13.86
C GLY A 743 19.48 48.67 14.25
N ASP A 744 18.31 48.37 14.83
CA ASP A 744 17.93 47.07 15.39
C ASP A 744 16.45 46.76 15.05
N GLY A 745 16.07 46.98 13.79
CA GLY A 745 14.76 46.59 13.28
C GLY A 745 14.72 45.09 13.00
N LYS A 746 13.62 44.41 13.36
CA LYS A 746 13.42 42.98 13.11
C LYS A 746 12.06 42.74 12.47
N LEU A 747 12.03 41.96 11.40
CA LEU A 747 10.81 41.60 10.66
C LEU A 747 10.69 40.10 10.56
N SER A 748 9.47 39.60 10.74
CA SER A 748 9.12 38.20 10.47
C SER A 748 8.44 38.07 9.12
N TYR A 749 8.63 36.93 8.47
CA TYR A 749 8.06 36.62 7.17
C TYR A 749 7.39 35.26 7.21
N LEU A 750 6.16 35.18 6.68
CA LEU A 750 5.37 33.96 6.60
C LEU A 750 4.90 33.73 5.17
N GLN A 751 5.07 32.51 4.68
CA GLN A 751 4.56 32.11 3.37
C GLN A 751 3.40 31.13 3.55
N PHE A 752 2.27 31.40 2.89
CA PHE A 752 1.12 30.52 2.92
C PHE A 752 0.80 29.97 1.52
N PRO A 753 0.48 28.68 1.40
CA PRO A 753 0.01 28.11 0.14
C PRO A 753 -1.43 28.57 -0.13
N LEU A 754 -1.69 29.04 -1.35
CA LEU A 754 -3.02 29.44 -1.83
C LEU A 754 -3.58 28.53 -2.93
N GLY A 755 -2.76 27.61 -3.45
CA GLY A 755 -3.13 26.77 -4.61
C GLY A 755 -4.36 25.88 -4.43
N SER A 756 -4.83 25.67 -3.19
CA SER A 756 -6.04 24.91 -2.88
C SER A 756 -7.33 25.73 -2.94
N LEU A 757 -7.24 27.06 -3.07
CA LEU A 757 -8.43 27.93 -3.12
C LEU A 757 -9.15 27.77 -4.46
N THR A 758 -10.44 27.44 -4.41
CA THR A 758 -11.32 27.34 -5.57
C THR A 758 -12.15 28.60 -5.81
N LYS A 759 -12.24 29.47 -4.80
CA LYS A 759 -12.87 30.80 -4.85
C LYS A 759 -12.18 31.75 -3.87
N ALA A 760 -12.36 33.04 -4.08
CA ALA A 760 -11.87 34.06 -3.16
C ALA A 760 -12.63 33.96 -1.82
N PRO A 761 -11.95 33.97 -0.67
CA PRO A 761 -12.61 33.85 0.62
C PRO A 761 -13.37 35.15 0.97
N THR A 762 -14.47 35.03 1.72
CA THR A 762 -15.19 36.19 2.26
C THR A 762 -14.51 36.77 3.50
N GLN A 763 -13.70 35.96 4.19
CA GLN A 763 -12.89 36.36 5.33
C GLN A 763 -11.59 35.54 5.35
N ALA A 764 -10.46 36.17 5.66
CA ALA A 764 -9.22 35.49 5.98
C ALA A 764 -8.54 36.13 7.19
N THR A 765 -8.19 35.32 8.17
CA THR A 765 -7.58 35.76 9.43
C THR A 765 -6.24 35.07 9.62
N LEU A 766 -5.18 35.86 9.83
CA LEU A 766 -3.87 35.37 10.26
C LEU A 766 -3.89 35.15 11.77
N HIS A 767 -3.33 34.03 12.20
CA HIS A 767 -3.19 33.62 13.60
C HIS A 767 -1.71 33.49 13.95
N LEU A 768 -1.30 34.12 15.05
CA LEU A 768 0.05 34.01 15.61
C LEU A 768 -0.02 33.86 17.11
N THR A 769 0.60 32.81 17.63
CA THR A 769 0.66 32.57 19.07
C THR A 769 1.75 33.44 19.68
N TYR A 770 1.36 34.33 20.58
CA TYR A 770 2.27 35.20 21.29
C TYR A 770 3.07 34.42 22.34
N VAL A 771 4.39 34.59 22.31
CA VAL A 771 5.30 33.98 23.30
C VAL A 771 5.53 34.95 24.44
N GLY A 772 5.85 36.21 24.13
CA GLY A 772 6.21 37.23 25.11
C GLY A 772 7.05 38.34 24.51
N HIS A 773 7.74 39.09 25.37
CA HIS A 773 8.63 40.19 24.97
C HIS A 773 10.00 40.08 25.64
N ARG A 774 11.00 40.78 25.10
CA ARG A 774 12.39 40.64 25.57
C ARG A 774 12.71 41.40 26.86
N TYR A 775 12.24 42.63 26.98
CA TYR A 775 12.83 43.59 27.92
C TYR A 775 12.05 43.67 29.23
N SER A 776 12.72 43.39 30.34
CA SER A 776 12.14 43.51 31.70
C SER A 776 11.69 44.93 32.06
N ALA A 777 12.21 45.94 31.37
CA ALA A 777 11.81 47.34 31.52
C ALA A 777 10.43 47.66 30.91
N VAL A 778 9.87 46.77 30.08
CA VAL A 778 8.56 46.95 29.46
C VAL A 778 7.47 46.54 30.47
N PRO A 779 6.60 47.47 30.90
CA PRO A 779 5.47 47.16 31.76
C PRO A 779 4.53 46.12 31.15
N ALA A 780 4.02 45.20 31.96
CA ALA A 780 3.07 44.18 31.50
C ALA A 780 1.75 44.78 30.96
N THR A 781 1.44 46.02 31.33
CA THR A 781 0.26 46.78 30.89
C THR A 781 0.46 47.52 29.58
N ASP A 782 1.69 47.63 29.08
CA ASP A 782 1.94 48.27 27.79
C ASP A 782 1.23 47.49 26.70
N THR A 783 0.83 48.19 25.65
CA THR A 783 0.09 47.61 24.53
C THR A 783 0.83 47.84 23.22
N ASP A 784 0.74 46.88 22.31
CA ASP A 784 1.24 47.02 20.93
C ASP A 784 0.22 46.41 19.94
N GLN A 785 0.50 46.55 18.65
CA GLN A 785 -0.25 45.97 17.55
C GLN A 785 0.71 45.32 16.56
N LEU A 786 0.26 44.21 15.97
CA LEU A 786 0.90 43.66 14.78
C LEU A 786 0.51 44.44 13.54
N LEU A 787 1.49 44.61 12.66
CA LEU A 787 1.35 45.14 11.31
C LEU A 787 1.71 44.06 10.31
N VAL A 788 0.86 43.86 9.31
CA VAL A 788 1.04 42.82 8.30
C VAL A 788 0.88 43.43 6.92
N GLN A 789 1.80 43.12 6.00
CA GLN A 789 1.74 43.57 4.62
C GLN A 789 2.10 42.43 3.66
N PRO A 790 1.34 42.23 2.55
CA PRO A 790 1.76 41.34 1.49
C PRO A 790 3.00 41.90 0.78
N VAL A 791 3.97 41.03 0.52
CA VAL A 791 5.25 41.38 -0.13
C VAL A 791 5.58 40.38 -1.23
N SER A 792 6.56 40.73 -2.07
CA SER A 792 7.04 39.89 -3.18
C SER A 792 8.45 39.39 -2.91
N ASP A 793 8.68 38.11 -3.15
CA ASP A 793 10.01 37.49 -3.09
C ASP A 793 10.81 37.63 -4.40
N THR A 794 10.29 38.37 -5.39
CA THR A 794 10.96 38.64 -6.68
C THR A 794 11.48 40.07 -6.80
N THR A 795 11.27 40.89 -5.76
CA THR A 795 11.80 42.26 -5.68
C THR A 795 12.49 42.39 -4.34
N CYS A 796 13.81 42.21 -4.34
CA CYS A 796 14.58 42.05 -3.12
C CYS A 796 15.53 43.22 -2.88
N THR A 797 15.87 43.46 -1.61
CA THR A 797 16.93 44.40 -1.23
C THR A 797 18.28 43.94 -1.79
N GLY A 798 19.22 44.86 -1.96
CA GLY A 798 20.56 44.52 -2.49
C GLY A 798 20.59 44.14 -3.98
N GLY A 799 19.46 44.25 -4.69
CA GLY A 799 19.39 43.95 -6.13
C GLY A 799 19.23 42.47 -6.47
N GLY A 800 18.91 41.62 -5.48
CA GLY A 800 18.62 40.21 -5.70
C GLY A 800 17.36 40.01 -6.58
N THR A 801 17.40 39.01 -7.46
CA THR A 801 16.26 38.63 -8.30
C THR A 801 15.26 37.73 -7.59
N SER A 802 15.65 37.11 -6.46
CA SER A 802 14.77 36.31 -5.61
C SER A 802 15.26 36.26 -4.15
N CYS A 803 14.32 36.21 -3.21
CA CYS A 803 14.56 36.16 -1.77
C CYS A 803 13.54 35.22 -1.09
N PRO A 804 13.63 33.90 -1.34
CA PRO A 804 12.73 32.93 -0.74
C PRO A 804 12.98 32.81 0.77
N VAL A 805 11.93 32.48 1.54
CA VAL A 805 11.96 32.37 3.00
C VAL A 805 13.14 31.51 3.51
N SER A 806 13.42 30.39 2.85
CA SER A 806 14.46 29.44 3.24
C SER A 806 15.91 29.97 3.19
N THR A 807 16.15 31.07 2.48
CA THR A 807 17.48 31.70 2.37
C THR A 807 17.46 33.19 2.66
N MET A 808 16.31 33.70 3.12
CA MET A 808 16.11 35.12 3.36
C MET A 808 17.03 35.62 4.48
N THR A 809 17.70 36.74 4.23
CA THR A 809 18.49 37.47 5.22
C THR A 809 18.07 38.94 5.17
N TRP A 810 18.52 39.77 6.11
CA TRP A 810 18.22 41.20 6.01
C TRP A 810 18.73 41.79 4.70
N GLN A 811 19.91 41.37 4.23
CA GLN A 811 20.53 41.89 3.00
C GLN A 811 19.74 41.50 1.74
N ASN A 812 19.07 40.35 1.75
CA ASN A 812 18.30 39.82 0.63
C ASN A 812 16.87 39.46 1.08
N ARG A 813 16.10 40.45 1.51
CA ARG A 813 14.67 40.33 1.87
C ARG A 813 13.80 41.05 0.85
N PRO A 814 12.47 40.86 0.86
CA PRO A 814 11.57 41.67 0.07
C PRO A 814 11.81 43.17 0.27
N SER A 815 11.96 43.91 -0.82
CA SER A 815 12.07 45.36 -0.83
C SER A 815 10.67 45.96 -0.91
N PHE A 816 10.24 46.66 0.14
CA PHE A 816 8.93 47.29 0.22
C PHE A 816 8.96 48.51 1.14
N THR A 817 7.95 49.36 0.99
CA THR A 817 7.66 50.47 1.89
C THR A 817 6.28 50.25 2.48
N ALA A 818 6.17 50.31 3.81
CA ALA A 818 4.89 50.17 4.48
C ALA A 818 4.21 51.52 4.70
N THR A 819 2.89 51.56 4.47
CA THR A 819 2.04 52.74 4.61
C THR A 819 0.78 52.37 5.38
N ALA A 820 0.07 53.37 5.92
CA ALA A 820 -1.16 53.13 6.67
C ALA A 820 -2.24 52.39 5.86
N SER A 821 -2.23 52.53 4.52
CA SER A 821 -3.17 51.86 3.60
C SER A 821 -2.67 50.51 3.07
N SER A 822 -1.38 50.18 3.22
CA SER A 822 -0.82 48.91 2.73
C SER A 822 -0.70 47.83 3.81
N VAL A 823 -0.97 48.18 5.08
CA VAL A 823 -0.88 47.26 6.22
C VAL A 823 -2.25 46.91 6.80
N ALA A 824 -2.42 45.66 7.21
CA ALA A 824 -3.47 45.24 8.11
C ALA A 824 -2.95 45.31 9.56
N ARG A 825 -3.87 45.50 10.52
CA ARG A 825 -3.56 45.69 11.94
C ARG A 825 -4.28 44.67 12.81
N SER A 826 -3.60 44.14 13.83
CA SER A 826 -4.30 43.43 14.91
C SER A 826 -5.07 44.43 15.78
N ALA A 827 -5.98 43.90 16.62
CA ALA A 827 -6.39 44.64 17.81
C ALA A 827 -5.16 44.94 18.69
N ALA A 828 -5.20 46.03 19.45
CA ALA A 828 -4.18 46.29 20.47
C ALA A 828 -4.26 45.23 21.56
N PHE A 829 -3.11 44.72 21.99
CA PHE A 829 -3.02 43.71 23.05
C PHE A 829 -1.93 44.08 24.06
N THR A 830 -2.14 43.70 25.32
CA THR A 830 -1.16 43.93 26.40
C THR A 830 0.04 43.01 26.26
N LEU A 831 1.24 43.49 26.53
CA LEU A 831 2.48 42.72 26.39
C LEU A 831 2.64 41.66 27.49
N GLY A 832 2.00 41.83 28.64
CA GLY A 832 2.03 40.83 29.72
C GLY A 832 3.42 40.71 30.36
N SER A 833 3.56 39.73 31.26
CA SER A 833 4.77 39.55 32.08
C SER A 833 5.73 38.48 31.55
N THR A 834 5.39 37.79 30.45
CA THR A 834 6.22 36.70 29.93
C THR A 834 7.46 37.27 29.24
N LEU A 835 8.61 37.10 29.90
CA LEU A 835 9.89 37.58 29.42
C LEU A 835 10.63 36.49 28.66
N VAL A 836 11.09 36.83 27.46
CA VAL A 836 11.95 36.00 26.63
C VAL A 836 13.31 36.68 26.50
N PRO A 837 14.26 36.43 27.43
CA PRO A 837 15.54 37.11 27.44
C PRO A 837 16.36 36.77 26.19
N GLU A 838 17.21 37.72 25.78
CA GLU A 838 18.19 37.48 24.73
C GLU A 838 19.30 36.56 25.25
N GLY A 839 19.72 35.59 24.44
CA GLY A 839 20.80 34.69 24.77
C GLY A 839 20.98 33.60 23.72
N GLY A 840 22.22 33.17 23.49
CA GLY A 840 22.51 32.04 22.62
C GLY A 840 22.05 30.73 23.24
N GLY A 841 21.21 29.98 22.51
CA GLY A 841 20.63 28.71 22.94
C GLY A 841 19.30 28.46 22.22
N THR A 842 18.78 27.24 22.29
CA THR A 842 17.59 26.83 21.50
C THR A 842 16.27 27.44 21.97
N HIS A 843 16.25 28.26 23.04
CA HIS A 843 15.01 28.86 23.60
C HIS A 843 13.92 27.86 24.04
N GLN A 844 14.22 26.57 24.07
CA GLN A 844 13.28 25.47 24.38
C GLN A 844 12.53 25.63 25.70
N GLY A 845 13.22 26.09 26.76
CA GLY A 845 12.67 26.22 28.12
C GLY A 845 11.83 27.47 28.36
N ASN A 846 11.63 28.32 27.34
CA ASN A 846 10.87 29.56 27.51
C ASN A 846 9.39 29.27 27.78
N ALA A 847 8.81 30.03 28.71
CA ALA A 847 7.35 30.06 28.87
C ALA A 847 6.70 30.65 27.62
N VAL A 848 5.55 30.10 27.25
CA VAL A 848 4.71 30.60 26.15
C VAL A 848 3.49 31.27 26.79
N ASP A 849 3.29 32.56 26.52
CA ASP A 849 2.08 33.28 26.94
C ASP A 849 0.81 32.63 26.37
N GLY A 850 0.85 32.26 25.08
CA GLY A 850 -0.14 31.39 24.45
C GLY A 850 -1.36 32.10 23.88
N ARG A 851 -1.48 33.42 24.04
CA ARG A 851 -2.57 34.18 23.40
C ARG A 851 -2.45 34.16 21.87
N ASP A 852 -3.56 33.90 21.20
CA ASP A 852 -3.69 33.98 19.75
C ASP A 852 -3.92 35.44 19.33
N ILE A 853 -2.96 36.03 18.62
CA ILE A 853 -3.05 37.38 18.08
C ILE A 853 -3.47 37.28 16.62
N THR A 854 -4.64 37.87 16.33
CA THR A 854 -5.27 37.77 15.02
C THR A 854 -5.18 39.06 14.22
N VAL A 855 -5.04 38.91 12.90
CA VAL A 855 -5.06 40.02 11.93
C VAL A 855 -5.98 39.68 10.78
N ASP A 856 -6.95 40.55 10.48
CA ASP A 856 -7.77 40.42 9.28
C ASP A 856 -6.95 40.77 8.04
N ILE A 857 -6.70 39.79 7.19
CA ILE A 857 -5.94 39.92 5.94
C ILE A 857 -6.79 39.56 4.72
N THR A 858 -8.12 39.64 4.85
CA THR A 858 -9.08 39.23 3.82
C THR A 858 -8.75 39.82 2.45
N SER A 859 -8.52 41.14 2.40
CA SER A 859 -8.19 41.83 1.15
C SER A 859 -6.88 41.35 0.53
N PHE A 860 -5.90 40.95 1.34
CA PHE A 860 -4.61 40.45 0.85
C PHE A 860 -4.76 39.09 0.18
N VAL A 861 -5.51 38.17 0.80
CA VAL A 861 -5.78 36.85 0.22
C VAL A 861 -6.65 36.98 -1.04
N GLN A 862 -7.67 37.84 -1.02
CA GLN A 862 -8.51 38.11 -2.19
C GLN A 862 -7.71 38.67 -3.37
N ASN A 863 -6.80 39.60 -3.11
CA ASN A 863 -5.94 40.18 -4.15
C ASN A 863 -4.96 39.14 -4.71
N ALA A 864 -4.34 38.33 -3.84
CA ALA A 864 -3.44 37.26 -4.26
C ALA A 864 -4.17 36.20 -5.11
N TYR A 865 -5.38 35.81 -4.70
CA TYR A 865 -6.24 34.90 -5.45
C TYR A 865 -6.64 35.48 -6.82
N ALA A 866 -7.06 36.75 -6.88
CA ALA A 866 -7.40 37.43 -8.13
C ALA A 866 -6.19 37.53 -9.09
N ALA A 867 -4.99 37.70 -8.53
CA ALA A 867 -3.73 37.67 -9.25
C ALA A 867 -3.25 36.24 -9.62
N LYS A 868 -4.01 35.19 -9.26
CA LYS A 868 -3.70 33.77 -9.48
C LYS A 868 -2.36 33.35 -8.88
N GLN A 869 -2.00 33.94 -7.74
CA GLN A 869 -0.79 33.56 -7.02
C GLN A 869 -0.97 32.19 -6.37
N SER A 870 0.06 31.35 -6.44
CA SER A 870 0.08 30.04 -5.78
C SER A 870 0.45 30.13 -4.30
N THR A 871 1.07 31.23 -3.88
CA THR A 871 1.46 31.50 -2.48
C THR A 871 1.24 32.97 -2.13
N LEU A 872 1.11 33.24 -0.83
CA LEU A 872 1.06 34.58 -0.25
C LEU A 872 2.23 34.73 0.74
N LEU A 873 3.12 35.68 0.48
CA LEU A 873 4.20 36.05 1.40
C LEU A 873 3.80 37.31 2.17
N LEU A 874 3.87 37.23 3.50
CA LEU A 874 3.52 38.32 4.41
C LEU A 874 4.77 38.78 5.17
N ALA A 875 5.04 40.08 5.18
CA ALA A 875 5.96 40.71 6.12
C ALA A 875 5.19 41.13 7.37
N ILE A 876 5.80 40.94 8.54
CA ILE A 876 5.19 41.16 9.84
C ILE A 876 6.14 41.98 10.70
N GLY A 877 5.60 43.06 11.25
CA GLY A 877 6.27 43.94 12.19
C GLY A 877 5.30 44.37 13.28
N ASN A 878 5.72 45.28 14.16
CA ASN A 878 4.88 45.86 15.20
C ASN A 878 4.76 47.39 15.06
N ALA A 879 3.64 47.93 15.55
CA ALA A 879 3.32 49.36 15.47
C ALA A 879 4.25 50.21 16.35
N GLY A 880 4.71 49.66 17.47
CA GLY A 880 5.99 50.05 18.05
C GLY A 880 6.00 50.33 19.55
N GLY A 881 7.23 50.64 19.96
CA GLY A 881 7.76 50.95 21.28
C GLY A 881 9.25 50.62 21.20
N THR A 882 10.16 51.54 21.54
CA THR A 882 11.61 51.32 21.28
C THR A 882 12.20 50.12 22.04
N ALA A 883 11.50 49.65 23.07
CA ALA A 883 11.78 48.43 23.81
C ALA A 883 10.81 47.26 23.52
N HIS A 884 9.91 47.37 22.54
CA HIS A 884 8.95 46.32 22.18
C HIS A 884 9.54 45.36 21.13
N GLU A 885 10.43 44.48 21.58
CA GLU A 885 10.82 43.30 20.81
C GLU A 885 9.88 42.14 21.17
N LEU A 886 8.97 41.83 20.27
CA LEU A 886 7.90 40.85 20.46
C LEU A 886 8.28 39.52 19.83
N ARG A 887 7.85 38.43 20.46
CA ARG A 887 8.10 37.07 19.98
C ARG A 887 6.82 36.27 19.79
N PHE A 888 6.79 35.52 18.71
CA PHE A 888 5.70 34.62 18.34
C PHE A 888 6.23 33.22 18.06
N VAL A 889 5.40 32.21 18.20
CA VAL A 889 5.79 30.82 17.91
C VAL A 889 6.05 30.66 16.40
N SER A 890 7.18 30.07 16.03
CA SER A 890 7.46 29.68 14.64
C SER A 890 6.96 28.26 14.36
N SER A 891 7.00 27.84 13.08
CA SER A 891 6.68 26.48 12.67
C SER A 891 7.54 25.42 13.40
N ASP A 892 8.84 25.67 13.54
CA ASP A 892 9.76 24.83 14.31
C ASP A 892 9.53 24.94 15.82
N GLY A 893 9.15 26.12 16.32
CA GLY A 893 8.78 26.33 17.72
C GLY A 893 7.55 25.55 18.16
N ALA A 894 6.60 25.35 17.24
CA ALA A 894 5.36 24.62 17.49
C ALA A 894 5.57 23.10 17.46
N THR A 895 6.26 22.57 16.44
CA THR A 895 6.34 21.11 16.20
C THR A 895 7.69 20.60 15.70
N GLY A 896 8.69 21.46 15.59
CA GLY A 896 10.01 21.11 15.05
C GLY A 896 10.90 20.34 16.03
N PRO A 897 12.09 19.90 15.57
CA PRO A 897 13.07 19.23 16.41
C PRO A 897 13.50 20.14 17.58
N GLY A 898 13.19 19.72 18.81
CA GLY A 898 13.45 20.53 19.98
C GLY A 898 12.57 21.78 20.02
N ALA A 899 11.28 21.65 19.68
CA ALA A 899 10.24 22.64 19.87
C ALA A 899 10.20 23.25 21.28
N LEU A 900 9.47 24.35 21.45
CA LEU A 900 9.25 24.97 22.75
C LEU A 900 8.62 23.95 23.72
N THR A 901 8.96 24.03 25.02
CA THR A 901 8.49 23.06 26.05
C THR A 901 6.97 22.94 26.11
N HIS A 902 6.25 23.99 25.69
CA HIS A 902 4.79 24.03 25.59
C HIS A 902 4.29 24.33 24.17
N GLY A 903 5.15 24.15 23.16
CA GLY A 903 4.77 24.25 21.76
C GLY A 903 3.82 23.12 21.38
N THR A 904 2.72 23.47 20.72
CA THR A 904 1.72 22.54 20.21
C THR A 904 1.38 22.88 18.76
N SER A 905 0.81 21.93 18.01
CA SER A 905 0.57 22.11 16.57
C SER A 905 -0.39 23.26 16.25
N ASP A 906 -1.35 23.53 17.12
CA ASP A 906 -2.28 24.65 17.04
C ASP A 906 -1.60 26.02 17.24
N MET A 907 -0.37 26.06 17.74
CA MET A 907 0.41 27.29 17.87
C MET A 907 1.15 27.69 16.58
N THR A 908 1.21 26.80 15.59
CA THR A 908 1.85 27.05 14.29
C THR A 908 1.19 28.25 13.60
N PRO A 909 1.97 29.17 13.00
CA PRO A 909 1.40 30.26 12.20
C PRO A 909 0.44 29.74 11.13
N ALA A 910 -0.79 30.26 11.12
CA ALA A 910 -1.87 29.74 10.30
C ALA A 910 -2.81 30.83 9.79
N LEU A 911 -3.48 30.52 8.67
CA LEU A 911 -4.63 31.26 8.16
C LEU A 911 -5.89 30.44 8.39
N THR A 912 -6.92 31.05 8.97
CA THR A 912 -8.30 30.55 8.86
C THR A 912 -9.02 31.34 7.78
N MET A 913 -9.91 30.69 7.05
CA MET A 913 -10.63 31.28 5.93
C MET A 913 -12.10 30.89 5.97
N THR A 914 -12.96 31.80 5.54
CA THR A 914 -14.36 31.50 5.26
C THR A 914 -14.55 31.42 3.75
N PRO A 915 -14.96 30.27 3.19
CA PRO A 915 -15.10 30.06 1.76
C PRO A 915 -16.09 30.99 1.07
#